data_AF-A0A437RSK3-F1
#
_entry.id   AF-A0A437RSK3-F1
#
_cell.length_a   1.000
_cell.length_b   1.000
_cell.length_c   1.000
_cell.angle_alpha   90.00
_cell.angle_beta   90.00
_cell.angle_gamma   90.00
#
_symmetry.space_group_name_H-M   'P 1'
#
loop_
_entity.id
_entity.type
_entity.pdbx_description
1 polymer ?
#
loop_
_entity_poly.entity_id
_entity_poly.type
_entity_poly.pdbx_seq_one_letter_code
_entity_poly.pdbx_strand_id
1 'polypeptide(L)'
;MKRPPDSPFVLAATATAAALLLAACAGPKTLPGDNQPTLASLSQRQIKVAPDNLPALAEEQTIAAYRDFLATTPQPAQAPQRAEALRRLGDLEMDRADRVAADSTAAAGAEPDYKAAVSRYEDFLKLYPQDPGNHRVLYQLARAQEQGGQLEAALATLTKLVTTYPGTVHAEEAQFRRGELLFAMRNYALAETAYAAVLQAGPGTAFQERALYMQGWSLFKQGKAEEALKPFFGVLDLKLGGLKGLMQDEADLAAIPALTRADRELVEDSFRVMSISLASLQGAESVWRYIDSPVREAYQFRVYGALGELFSKQERIKDAADTYALFVRRQPLHVQAPLLQARVIELYEANGFDTLALQAKKDHVRRYGAEGEGAEFRRANPTGWQRVQPLVQTHLTQLARHHHALAQRTRAPADVQEAVRWYRTLLTSFPQSAEAPAQRFLLAELLFEDRQWAAAAAEYETVAYRHANHPRGADAGYSALLAYAEQEKAAADKPAREALQRASVASALRFAQAYRADVRGGPVLTRAAEQLFALNDTAAAAGVARQALALQPPPAEAQRRTAWTVIAHHAFEQGLHKEAEAAYGEVLALSPAGTPGRGEAAERLAASIYKQGEAARGAGDARAAVGHFERVAALGASTGGLLAATSAVRASAQFDVAAALIQLKDWPRAATALENFRREQPGHPLQAEVAPRLALAYLEQNRHSLAAAEFEKVSAASTEPELARGALWQAAELHEKAAREAPPPAPVVAAAPARKPAVRPPAPAPKRNTRAAPAAPVEPPLAGSTPLLTTALKAYENYLQRHPLPLETAVEARWRIAELLRTDKQPERALAWQRRVQEADANAGEARTARTRTLGGQATLALAEPVRAAYQQVALVEPLAQQLKLKKARLEETLRAYAAASEVGIAEVTTAATFHTASLYQDFGKAMLDSARPKKLKKDELEQYNVMLEEQAFPFEEKAIELYETNARRTTQGLYDRWVQASLAALAKLKPVRYAKAERSDPAVPAALQNDLPALQAALAPLQGLARAPLLNQQGLLQRQQGRFEDARQSYEDAIAADKDALAPVFNLAILHDLYLGDPARAQALYQRCLELAPAEAPTLNRWLAELKARKPAKLAAAPAAATATPNTATTAQETR
;
A
#
# COMPACT_ATOMS: atom_id res chain seq x y z
N MET A 1 -17.92 59.71 -15.65
CA MET A 1 -17.09 59.61 -16.88
C MET A 1 -17.13 58.15 -17.34
N LYS A 2 -17.19 57.79 -18.64
CA LYS A 2 -17.31 58.54 -19.90
C LYS A 2 -17.99 57.63 -20.97
N ARG A 3 -18.64 58.21 -21.98
CA ARG A 3 -19.04 57.62 -23.30
C ARG A 3 -17.82 57.53 -24.27
N PRO A 4 -17.90 57.09 -25.55
CA PRO A 4 -18.98 56.47 -26.37
C PRO A 4 -18.55 55.00 -26.72
N PRO A 5 -18.60 54.41 -27.95
CA PRO A 5 -19.39 54.62 -29.20
C PRO A 5 -20.01 53.33 -29.83
N ASP A 6 -20.62 53.33 -31.03
CA ASP A 6 -21.81 54.10 -31.49
C ASP A 6 -22.35 53.61 -32.87
N SER A 7 -23.69 53.60 -33.07
CA SER A 7 -24.41 53.72 -34.38
C SER A 7 -24.25 52.61 -35.47
N PRO A 8 -25.07 52.57 -36.59
CA PRO A 8 -26.10 53.52 -37.07
C PRO A 8 -27.48 52.96 -37.58
N PHE A 9 -28.54 53.82 -37.52
CA PHE A 9 -29.58 54.21 -38.53
C PHE A 9 -30.29 53.21 -39.51
N VAL A 10 -31.46 53.48 -40.14
CA VAL A 10 -32.76 54.21 -39.88
C VAL A 10 -33.56 54.38 -41.20
N LEU A 11 -34.90 54.50 -41.16
CA LEU A 11 -35.85 55.31 -42.00
C LEU A 11 -37.30 54.76 -41.75
N ALA A 12 -38.38 55.48 -41.34
CA ALA A 12 -39.04 56.75 -41.73
C ALA A 12 -40.21 56.55 -42.76
N ALA A 13 -41.29 57.34 -42.85
CA ALA A 13 -41.63 58.63 -42.23
C ALA A 13 -43.17 58.92 -42.14
N THR A 14 -43.58 59.79 -41.19
CA THR A 14 -44.50 60.98 -41.24
C THR A 14 -45.63 61.10 -42.29
N ALA A 15 -46.78 61.79 -42.10
CA ALA A 15 -47.54 62.46 -40.99
C ALA A 15 -48.93 62.88 -41.60
N THR A 16 -49.86 63.75 -41.16
CA THR A 16 -50.13 64.79 -40.11
C THR A 16 -51.70 65.02 -40.12
N ALA A 17 -52.46 65.89 -39.43
CA ALA A 17 -52.38 66.97 -38.40
C ALA A 17 -53.81 67.26 -37.81
N ALA A 18 -53.92 68.15 -36.80
CA ALA A 18 -55.13 68.90 -36.35
C ALA A 18 -56.34 68.13 -35.71
N ALA A 19 -57.04 68.64 -34.68
CA ALA A 19 -56.77 69.72 -33.71
C ALA A 19 -57.76 69.67 -32.49
N LEU A 20 -57.30 70.03 -31.29
CA LEU A 20 -58.02 70.77 -30.20
C LEU A 20 -57.12 70.88 -28.93
N LEU A 21 -57.43 71.79 -28.00
CA LEU A 21 -56.51 72.26 -26.93
C LEU A 21 -57.22 72.52 -25.58
N LEU A 22 -56.47 72.32 -24.47
CA LEU A 22 -56.45 73.02 -23.16
C LEU A 22 -57.81 73.36 -22.46
N ALA A 23 -57.98 73.36 -21.13
CA ALA A 23 -57.07 73.72 -20.03
C ALA A 23 -57.61 73.17 -18.67
N ALA A 24 -57.03 73.60 -17.54
CA ALA A 24 -57.46 73.21 -16.18
C ALA A 24 -57.64 74.39 -15.20
N CYS A 25 -58.61 74.24 -14.28
CA CYS A 25 -58.76 74.88 -12.96
C CYS A 25 -58.47 76.39 -12.76
N ALA A 26 -59.54 77.21 -12.69
CA ALA A 26 -59.60 78.46 -11.89
C ALA A 26 -61.06 78.91 -11.63
N GLY A 27 -61.32 79.68 -10.57
CA GLY A 27 -62.58 80.43 -10.32
C GLY A 27 -62.36 81.96 -10.47
N PRO A 28 -63.07 82.86 -9.74
CA PRO A 28 -64.15 82.65 -8.74
C PRO A 28 -65.27 83.74 -8.71
N LYS A 29 -66.10 83.72 -7.64
CA LYS A 29 -66.88 84.84 -7.02
C LYS A 29 -68.11 85.46 -7.72
N THR A 30 -69.22 85.47 -6.96
CA THR A 30 -70.10 86.65 -6.74
C THR A 30 -70.55 86.68 -5.27
N LEU A 31 -71.28 87.71 -4.83
CA LEU A 31 -71.39 88.14 -3.42
C LEU A 31 -72.80 87.96 -2.80
N PRO A 32 -72.96 88.05 -1.47
CA PRO A 32 -74.18 87.61 -0.77
C PRO A 32 -75.26 88.68 -0.64
N GLY A 33 -76.50 88.23 -0.50
CA GLY A 33 -77.62 89.02 0.04
C GLY A 33 -78.53 89.65 -1.01
N ASP A 34 -79.36 88.83 -1.67
CA ASP A 34 -80.62 89.30 -2.26
C ASP A 34 -81.76 88.31 -1.98
N ASN A 35 -83.00 88.79 -1.93
CA ASN A 35 -84.01 88.26 -1.01
C ASN A 35 -85.30 87.70 -1.66
N GLN A 36 -85.79 86.61 -1.05
CA GLN A 36 -87.15 86.06 -1.12
C GLN A 36 -87.68 85.53 -2.48
N PRO A 37 -88.11 84.25 -2.56
CA PRO A 37 -88.75 83.71 -3.76
C PRO A 37 -90.14 84.29 -4.04
N THR A 38 -90.39 84.64 -5.31
CA THR A 38 -91.69 85.14 -5.81
C THR A 38 -92.61 83.99 -6.27
N LEU A 39 -93.81 84.31 -6.78
CA LEU A 39 -94.81 83.35 -7.29
C LEU A 39 -94.26 82.29 -8.26
N ALA A 40 -93.22 82.62 -9.03
CA ALA A 40 -92.56 81.66 -9.93
C ALA A 40 -91.96 80.43 -9.23
N SER A 41 -91.61 80.56 -7.93
CA SER A 41 -90.99 79.50 -7.13
C SER A 41 -91.95 78.38 -6.69
N LEU A 42 -93.26 78.55 -6.86
CA LEU A 42 -94.24 77.49 -6.56
C LEU A 42 -94.21 76.36 -7.59
N SER A 43 -93.65 76.59 -8.79
CA SER A 43 -93.57 75.61 -9.89
C SER A 43 -92.74 74.36 -9.59
N GLN A 44 -91.82 74.42 -8.62
CA GLN A 44 -90.97 73.29 -8.20
C GLN A 44 -91.34 72.73 -6.81
N ARG A 45 -92.41 73.23 -6.19
CA ARG A 45 -92.82 72.83 -4.85
C ARG A 45 -93.73 71.61 -4.93
N GLN A 46 -93.16 70.41 -4.76
CA GLN A 46 -93.95 69.18 -4.59
C GLN A 46 -94.94 69.34 -3.43
N ILE A 47 -96.24 69.31 -3.74
CA ILE A 47 -97.28 69.15 -2.73
C ILE A 47 -97.17 67.71 -2.23
N LYS A 48 -96.66 67.54 -1.00
CA LYS A 48 -96.87 66.29 -0.26
C LYS A 48 -98.34 66.23 0.14
N VAL A 49 -99.16 65.67 -0.76
CA VAL A 49 -100.39 65.00 -0.35
C VAL A 49 -99.94 63.89 0.58
N ALA A 50 -100.18 64.05 1.88
CA ALA A 50 -100.18 62.90 2.76
C ALA A 50 -101.31 61.99 2.25
N PRO A 51 -101.06 60.71 1.95
CA PRO A 51 -102.16 59.80 1.64
C PRO A 51 -103.07 59.78 2.86
N ASP A 52 -104.38 59.88 2.64
CA ASP A 52 -105.33 59.62 3.72
C ASP A 52 -105.06 58.21 4.25
N ASN A 53 -104.77 58.11 5.55
CA ASN A 53 -104.77 56.84 6.27
C ASN A 53 -106.22 56.37 6.45
N LEU A 54 -106.88 56.11 5.32
CA LEU A 54 -108.01 55.20 5.27
C LEU A 54 -107.52 53.88 5.90
N PRO A 55 -108.23 53.34 6.91
CA PRO A 55 -107.83 52.06 7.49
C PRO A 55 -107.82 51.01 6.37
N ALA A 56 -106.84 50.12 6.41
CA ALA A 56 -106.75 49.02 5.46
C ALA A 56 -107.99 48.13 5.60
N LEU A 57 -108.98 48.34 4.74
CA LEU A 57 -110.17 47.52 4.62
C LEU A 57 -109.73 46.07 4.36
N ALA A 58 -110.39 45.12 5.01
CA ALA A 58 -110.14 43.72 4.72
C ALA A 58 -110.40 43.43 3.23
N GLU A 59 -109.71 42.46 2.64
CA GLU A 59 -109.86 42.17 1.21
C GLU A 59 -111.32 41.86 0.85
N GLU A 60 -112.05 41.15 1.71
CA GLU A 60 -113.47 40.87 1.52
C GLU A 60 -114.35 42.14 1.56
N GLN A 61 -113.99 43.13 2.37
CA GLN A 61 -114.65 44.45 2.40
C GLN A 61 -114.33 45.25 1.14
N THR A 62 -113.13 45.07 0.58
CA THR A 62 -112.68 45.74 -0.66
C THR A 62 -113.35 45.11 -1.89
N ILE A 63 -113.45 43.78 -1.93
CA ILE A 63 -114.22 43.00 -2.92
C ILE A 63 -115.70 43.37 -2.83
N ALA A 64 -116.28 43.48 -1.63
CA ALA A 64 -117.64 43.96 -1.44
C ALA A 64 -117.83 45.40 -1.96
N ALA A 65 -116.97 46.35 -1.59
CA ALA A 65 -117.04 47.72 -2.05
C ALA A 65 -116.95 47.85 -3.58
N TYR A 66 -116.10 47.05 -4.25
CA TYR A 66 -116.06 47.01 -5.71
C TYR A 66 -117.32 46.37 -6.31
N ARG A 67 -117.87 45.30 -5.71
CA ARG A 67 -119.14 44.69 -6.15
C ARG A 67 -120.31 45.69 -6.01
N ASP A 68 -120.38 46.43 -4.90
CA ASP A 68 -121.42 47.43 -4.64
C ASP A 68 -121.30 48.64 -5.58
N PHE A 69 -120.08 49.15 -5.82
CA PHE A 69 -119.82 50.19 -6.83
C PHE A 69 -120.26 49.76 -8.23
N LEU A 70 -119.99 48.50 -8.61
CA LEU A 70 -120.40 47.92 -9.89
C LEU A 70 -121.92 47.63 -9.96
N ALA A 71 -122.61 47.45 -8.84
CA ALA A 71 -124.06 47.30 -8.79
C ALA A 71 -124.79 48.67 -8.85
N THR A 72 -124.27 49.69 -8.18
CA THR A 72 -124.92 51.01 -8.01
C THR A 72 -124.66 52.02 -9.12
N THR A 73 -123.63 51.83 -9.95
CA THR A 73 -123.21 52.82 -10.97
C THR A 73 -123.69 52.46 -12.38
N PRO A 74 -124.71 53.14 -12.95
CA PRO A 74 -125.31 52.75 -14.23
C PRO A 74 -124.48 53.10 -15.48
N GLN A 75 -124.43 52.14 -16.41
CA GLN A 75 -123.88 52.17 -17.78
C GLN A 75 -122.39 52.59 -18.01
N PRO A 76 -121.63 51.89 -18.90
CA PRO A 76 -120.20 52.16 -19.09
C PRO A 76 -119.83 53.57 -19.56
N ALA A 77 -120.72 54.24 -20.32
CA ALA A 77 -120.41 55.52 -20.98
C ALA A 77 -120.31 56.72 -20.01
N GLN A 78 -120.75 56.58 -18.76
CA GLN A 78 -120.85 57.68 -17.79
C GLN A 78 -119.88 57.54 -16.60
N ALA A 79 -119.18 56.40 -16.48
CA ALA A 79 -118.26 56.10 -15.39
C ALA A 79 -116.98 55.39 -15.89
N PRO A 80 -115.95 56.12 -16.35
CA PRO A 80 -114.71 55.51 -16.86
C PRO A 80 -113.98 54.65 -15.81
N GLN A 81 -114.19 54.92 -14.52
CA GLN A 81 -113.68 54.12 -13.41
C GLN A 81 -114.28 52.70 -13.37
N ARG A 82 -115.40 52.43 -14.06
CA ARG A 82 -116.08 51.13 -14.07
C ARG A 82 -115.22 50.03 -14.70
N ALA A 83 -114.41 50.35 -15.70
CA ALA A 83 -113.45 49.42 -16.30
C ALA A 83 -112.35 49.05 -15.28
N GLU A 84 -111.66 50.05 -14.72
CA GLU A 84 -110.65 49.87 -13.67
C GLU A 84 -111.22 49.03 -12.51
N ALA A 85 -112.41 49.34 -12.01
CA ALA A 85 -113.06 48.63 -10.92
C ALA A 85 -113.39 47.16 -11.26
N LEU A 86 -113.91 46.85 -12.46
CA LEU A 86 -114.21 45.48 -12.85
C LEU A 86 -112.94 44.64 -13.02
N ARG A 87 -111.87 45.22 -13.60
CA ARG A 87 -110.58 44.53 -13.71
C ARG A 87 -109.89 44.38 -12.35
N ARG A 88 -109.98 45.38 -11.46
CA ARG A 88 -109.48 45.30 -10.08
C ARG A 88 -110.23 44.26 -9.26
N LEU A 89 -111.55 44.11 -9.47
CA LEU A 89 -112.31 43.04 -8.85
C LEU A 89 -111.83 41.67 -9.36
N GLY A 90 -111.59 41.51 -10.67
CA GLY A 90 -110.97 40.31 -11.22
C GLY A 90 -109.57 40.02 -10.63
N ASP A 91 -108.70 41.03 -10.56
CA ASP A 91 -107.39 40.96 -9.92
C ASP A 91 -107.51 40.49 -8.45
N LEU A 92 -108.41 41.09 -7.66
CA LEU A 92 -108.60 40.75 -6.25
C LEU A 92 -109.22 39.36 -6.02
N GLU A 93 -110.16 38.92 -6.86
CA GLU A 93 -110.74 37.58 -6.73
C GLU A 93 -109.71 36.51 -7.15
N MET A 94 -108.78 36.84 -8.07
CA MET A 94 -107.62 36.00 -8.42
C MET A 94 -106.61 35.95 -7.27
N ASP A 95 -106.22 37.10 -6.70
CA ASP A 95 -105.28 37.18 -5.57
C ASP A 95 -105.86 36.47 -4.32
N ARG A 96 -107.18 36.52 -4.11
CA ARG A 96 -107.87 35.75 -3.06
C ARG A 96 -107.75 34.24 -3.29
N ALA A 97 -108.00 33.77 -4.52
CA ALA A 97 -107.89 32.36 -4.88
C ALA A 97 -106.44 31.86 -4.79
N ASP A 98 -105.46 32.61 -5.30
CA ASP A 98 -104.02 32.27 -5.21
C ASP A 98 -103.54 32.21 -3.75
N ARG A 99 -104.05 33.07 -2.86
CA ARG A 99 -103.73 32.99 -1.41
C ARG A 99 -104.38 31.80 -0.71
N VAL A 100 -105.61 31.43 -1.07
CA VAL A 100 -106.25 30.19 -0.57
C VAL A 100 -105.51 28.95 -1.08
N ALA A 101 -105.01 28.96 -2.32
CA ALA A 101 -104.19 27.88 -2.87
C ALA A 101 -102.79 27.79 -2.24
N ALA A 102 -102.23 28.91 -1.76
CA ALA A 102 -100.91 28.96 -1.12
C ALA A 102 -100.93 28.69 0.40
N ASP A 103 -102.06 28.92 1.08
CA ASP A 103 -102.16 28.73 2.53
C ASP A 103 -102.35 27.25 2.92
N SER A 104 -101.22 26.57 3.15
CA SER A 104 -101.16 25.20 3.69
C SER A 104 -101.81 25.00 5.08
N THR A 105 -102.27 26.09 5.73
CA THR A 105 -102.99 26.07 7.02
C THR A 105 -104.46 26.50 6.91
N ALA A 106 -104.96 26.73 5.70
CA ALA A 106 -106.38 27.03 5.46
C ALA A 106 -107.30 25.93 6.00
N ALA A 107 -108.47 26.33 6.52
CA ALA A 107 -109.44 25.41 7.09
C ALA A 107 -109.94 24.39 6.04
N ALA A 108 -109.89 23.10 6.38
CA ALA A 108 -110.23 22.00 5.49
C ALA A 108 -111.68 22.12 4.95
N GLY A 109 -111.80 22.57 3.70
CA GLY A 109 -113.09 22.88 3.05
C GLY A 109 -113.09 24.17 2.23
N ALA A 110 -112.08 25.04 2.35
CA ALA A 110 -111.93 26.22 1.51
C ALA A 110 -111.19 25.90 0.20
N GLU A 111 -111.93 25.58 -0.87
CA GLU A 111 -111.36 25.48 -2.22
C GLU A 111 -111.10 26.88 -2.83
N PRO A 112 -110.02 27.09 -3.61
CA PRO A 112 -109.73 28.38 -4.25
C PRO A 112 -110.67 28.64 -5.44
N ASP A 113 -111.59 29.60 -5.29
CA ASP A 113 -112.59 29.91 -6.33
C ASP A 113 -112.04 30.79 -7.47
N TYR A 114 -111.30 30.17 -8.38
CA TYR A 114 -110.89 30.79 -9.64
C TYR A 114 -112.05 31.12 -10.59
N LYS A 115 -113.25 30.54 -10.40
CA LYS A 115 -114.40 30.78 -11.30
C LYS A 115 -114.92 32.21 -11.14
N ALA A 116 -114.85 32.77 -9.94
CA ALA A 116 -115.12 34.18 -9.69
C ALA A 116 -114.20 35.09 -10.54
N ALA A 117 -112.88 34.88 -10.50
CA ALA A 117 -111.92 35.64 -11.29
C ALA A 117 -112.15 35.49 -12.81
N VAL A 118 -112.33 34.26 -13.30
CA VAL A 118 -112.66 33.95 -14.70
C VAL A 118 -113.89 34.75 -15.15
N SER A 119 -114.99 34.70 -14.39
CA SER A 119 -116.22 35.43 -14.71
C SER A 119 -116.01 36.95 -14.78
N ARG A 120 -115.20 37.56 -13.90
CA ARG A 120 -114.92 39.01 -13.95
C ARG A 120 -114.10 39.41 -15.16
N TYR A 121 -113.12 38.60 -15.56
CA TYR A 121 -112.32 38.88 -16.75
C TYR A 121 -113.11 38.63 -18.05
N GLU A 122 -113.98 37.64 -18.10
CA GLU A 122 -114.90 37.42 -19.22
C GLU A 122 -115.93 38.55 -19.35
N ASP A 123 -116.54 39.00 -18.24
CA ASP A 123 -117.40 40.19 -18.19
C ASP A 123 -116.65 41.43 -18.68
N PHE A 124 -115.39 41.62 -18.26
CA PHE A 124 -114.56 42.75 -18.71
C PHE A 124 -114.33 42.72 -20.22
N LEU A 125 -113.86 41.60 -20.77
CA LEU A 125 -113.57 41.46 -22.20
C LEU A 125 -114.82 41.61 -23.07
N LYS A 126 -116.00 41.28 -22.54
CA LYS A 126 -117.30 41.42 -23.19
C LYS A 126 -117.84 42.86 -23.14
N LEU A 127 -117.65 43.57 -22.04
CA LEU A 127 -118.11 44.95 -21.85
C LEU A 127 -117.15 45.99 -22.43
N TYR A 128 -115.85 45.68 -22.50
CA TYR A 128 -114.78 46.57 -22.91
C TYR A 128 -113.90 45.95 -24.04
N PRO A 129 -114.48 45.52 -25.17
CA PRO A 129 -113.77 44.74 -26.21
C PRO A 129 -112.64 45.50 -26.93
N GLN A 130 -112.54 46.82 -26.75
CA GLN A 130 -111.52 47.70 -27.35
C GLN A 130 -110.58 48.35 -26.30
N ASP A 131 -110.60 47.88 -25.05
CA ASP A 131 -109.71 48.41 -24.00
C ASP A 131 -108.23 48.08 -24.30
N PRO A 132 -107.29 49.05 -24.21
CA PRO A 132 -105.88 48.80 -24.50
C PRO A 132 -105.23 47.81 -23.53
N GLY A 133 -105.77 47.65 -22.32
CA GLY A 133 -105.36 46.68 -21.30
C GLY A 133 -105.89 45.25 -21.53
N ASN A 134 -106.67 44.98 -22.58
CA ASN A 134 -107.22 43.65 -22.87
C ASN A 134 -106.16 42.55 -22.98
N HIS A 135 -104.91 42.87 -23.36
CA HIS A 135 -103.79 41.93 -23.33
C HIS A 135 -103.48 41.41 -21.91
N ARG A 136 -103.52 42.28 -20.89
CA ARG A 136 -103.31 41.89 -19.49
C ARG A 136 -104.50 41.08 -19.00
N VAL A 137 -105.73 41.47 -19.36
CA VAL A 137 -106.94 40.75 -18.94
C VAL A 137 -107.01 39.35 -19.55
N LEU A 138 -106.62 39.18 -20.83
CA LEU A 138 -106.48 37.85 -21.44
C LEU A 138 -105.40 36.99 -20.75
N TYR A 139 -104.25 37.58 -20.37
CA TYR A 139 -103.21 36.86 -19.62
C TYR A 139 -103.72 36.41 -18.23
N GLN A 140 -104.40 37.30 -17.49
CA GLN A 140 -104.95 36.98 -16.18
C GLN A 140 -106.10 35.96 -16.27
N LEU A 141 -106.99 36.09 -17.26
CA LEU A 141 -108.03 35.10 -17.56
C LEU A 141 -107.44 33.73 -17.87
N ALA A 142 -106.39 33.66 -18.69
CA ALA A 142 -105.69 32.42 -18.96
C ALA A 142 -105.08 31.81 -17.70
N ARG A 143 -104.45 32.61 -16.81
CA ARG A 143 -103.91 32.11 -15.54
C ARG A 143 -105.03 31.62 -14.60
N ALA A 144 -106.16 32.30 -14.54
CA ALA A 144 -107.33 31.89 -13.75
C ALA A 144 -107.98 30.60 -14.29
N GLN A 145 -108.10 30.47 -15.62
CA GLN A 145 -108.56 29.24 -16.28
C GLN A 145 -107.58 28.08 -16.03
N GLU A 146 -106.26 28.33 -16.10
CA GLU A 146 -105.21 27.34 -15.85
C GLU A 146 -105.23 26.82 -14.40
N GLN A 147 -105.21 27.71 -13.39
CA GLN A 147 -105.29 27.31 -11.99
C GLN A 147 -106.66 26.69 -11.63
N GLY A 148 -107.73 27.14 -12.30
CA GLY A 148 -109.06 26.54 -12.22
C GLY A 148 -109.23 25.21 -12.99
N GLY A 149 -108.15 24.62 -13.52
CA GLY A 149 -108.15 23.32 -14.21
C GLY A 149 -108.76 23.31 -15.61
N GLN A 150 -109.12 24.46 -16.18
CA GLN A 150 -109.77 24.61 -17.48
C GLN A 150 -108.72 24.74 -18.59
N LEU A 151 -107.90 23.70 -18.75
CA LEU A 151 -106.66 23.77 -19.55
C LEU A 151 -106.90 24.11 -21.03
N GLU A 152 -107.95 23.58 -21.64
CA GLU A 152 -108.34 23.89 -23.03
C GLU A 152 -108.82 25.34 -23.20
N ALA A 153 -109.51 25.89 -22.20
CA ALA A 153 -109.93 27.29 -22.19
C ALA A 153 -108.71 28.21 -22.02
N ALA A 154 -107.81 27.90 -21.08
CA ALA A 154 -106.55 28.60 -20.90
C ALA A 154 -105.70 28.58 -22.19
N LEU A 155 -105.58 27.43 -22.85
CA LEU A 155 -104.91 27.28 -24.14
C LEU A 155 -105.55 28.15 -25.23
N ALA A 156 -106.88 28.19 -25.34
CA ALA A 156 -107.58 29.06 -26.28
C ALA A 156 -107.34 30.55 -25.98
N THR A 157 -107.40 30.95 -24.70
CA THR A 157 -107.16 32.33 -24.26
C THR A 157 -105.71 32.78 -24.48
N LEU A 158 -104.72 31.92 -24.19
CA LEU A 158 -103.30 32.19 -24.50
C LEU A 158 -103.06 32.26 -26.02
N THR A 159 -103.72 31.41 -26.81
CA THR A 159 -103.66 31.48 -28.28
C THR A 159 -104.17 32.83 -28.76
N LYS A 160 -105.37 33.24 -28.31
CA LYS A 160 -105.96 34.55 -28.61
C LYS A 160 -105.02 35.69 -28.22
N LEU A 161 -104.46 35.65 -27.00
CA LEU A 161 -103.50 36.64 -26.51
C LEU A 161 -102.30 36.82 -27.45
N VAL A 162 -101.56 35.75 -27.77
CA VAL A 162 -100.35 35.88 -28.60
C VAL A 162 -100.64 36.20 -30.06
N THR A 163 -101.83 35.85 -30.58
CA THR A 163 -102.23 36.20 -31.95
C THR A 163 -102.77 37.63 -32.09
N THR A 164 -103.50 38.14 -31.09
CA THR A 164 -104.08 39.50 -31.14
C THR A 164 -103.10 40.55 -30.64
N TYR A 165 -102.23 40.21 -29.68
CA TYR A 165 -101.28 41.13 -29.05
C TYR A 165 -99.84 40.56 -29.03
N PRO A 166 -99.23 40.24 -30.19
CA PRO A 166 -97.91 39.59 -30.24
C PRO A 166 -96.78 40.39 -29.57
N GLY A 167 -96.91 41.73 -29.49
CA GLY A 167 -95.96 42.62 -28.80
C GLY A 167 -96.30 42.94 -27.34
N THR A 168 -97.15 42.15 -26.67
CA THR A 168 -97.46 42.36 -25.24
C THR A 168 -96.29 41.97 -24.33
N VAL A 169 -96.15 42.63 -23.17
CA VAL A 169 -95.12 42.29 -22.17
C VAL A 169 -95.25 40.85 -21.64
N HIS A 170 -96.45 40.25 -21.74
CA HIS A 170 -96.70 38.86 -21.38
C HIS A 170 -96.42 37.86 -22.53
N ALA A 171 -95.94 38.29 -23.70
CA ALA A 171 -95.87 37.43 -24.89
C ALA A 171 -95.01 36.19 -24.68
N GLU A 172 -93.80 36.34 -24.11
CA GLU A 172 -92.88 35.23 -23.87
C GLU A 172 -93.45 34.20 -22.88
N GLU A 173 -94.01 34.67 -21.75
CA GLU A 173 -94.65 33.80 -20.78
C GLU A 173 -95.90 33.13 -21.35
N ALA A 174 -96.70 33.85 -22.14
CA ALA A 174 -97.89 33.30 -22.79
C ALA A 174 -97.55 32.27 -23.88
N GLN A 175 -96.43 32.44 -24.59
CA GLN A 175 -95.88 31.40 -25.48
C GLN A 175 -95.41 30.19 -24.66
N PHE A 176 -94.69 30.43 -23.56
CA PHE A 176 -94.12 29.39 -22.71
C PHE A 176 -95.20 28.54 -22.00
N ARG A 177 -96.15 29.16 -21.29
CA ARG A 177 -97.31 28.49 -20.68
C ARG A 177 -98.13 27.72 -21.70
N ARG A 178 -98.32 28.26 -22.91
CA ARG A 178 -99.03 27.54 -23.98
C ARG A 178 -98.27 26.28 -24.40
N GLY A 179 -96.93 26.34 -24.42
CA GLY A 179 -96.07 25.16 -24.55
C GLY A 179 -96.25 24.14 -23.42
N GLU A 180 -96.33 24.58 -22.17
CA GLU A 180 -96.53 23.69 -21.01
C GLU A 180 -97.91 23.00 -21.04
N LEU A 181 -98.99 23.74 -21.34
CA LEU A 181 -100.33 23.19 -21.55
C LEU A 181 -100.37 22.17 -22.70
N LEU A 182 -99.80 22.52 -23.86
CA LEU A 182 -99.74 21.63 -25.02
C LEU A 182 -98.91 20.36 -24.74
N PHE A 183 -97.83 20.48 -23.95
CA PHE A 183 -97.01 19.35 -23.53
C PHE A 183 -97.76 18.43 -22.55
N ALA A 184 -98.49 18.99 -21.58
CA ALA A 184 -99.34 18.25 -20.66
C ALA A 184 -100.47 17.49 -21.39
N MET A 185 -101.08 18.13 -22.40
CA MET A 185 -102.03 17.52 -23.34
C MET A 185 -101.39 16.53 -24.33
N ARG A 186 -100.08 16.26 -24.24
CA ARG A 186 -99.29 15.40 -25.13
C ARG A 186 -99.25 15.83 -26.60
N ASN A 187 -99.63 17.06 -26.91
CA ASN A 187 -99.56 17.64 -28.24
C ASN A 187 -98.15 18.21 -28.50
N TYR A 188 -97.17 17.31 -28.53
CA TYR A 188 -95.74 17.65 -28.51
C TYR A 188 -95.28 18.49 -29.72
N ALA A 189 -95.91 18.35 -30.89
CA ALA A 189 -95.54 19.14 -32.08
C ALA A 189 -95.98 20.62 -31.96
N LEU A 190 -97.16 20.89 -31.39
CA LEU A 190 -97.56 22.27 -31.09
C LEU A 190 -96.81 22.83 -29.87
N ALA A 191 -96.46 21.98 -28.89
CA ALA A 191 -95.60 22.38 -27.77
C ALA A 191 -94.19 22.80 -28.26
N GLU A 192 -93.56 21.98 -29.12
CA GLU A 192 -92.29 22.31 -29.82
C GLU A 192 -92.39 23.67 -30.52
N THR A 193 -93.48 23.92 -31.24
CA THR A 193 -93.72 25.19 -31.95
C THR A 193 -93.88 26.38 -30.99
N ALA A 194 -94.57 26.19 -29.86
CA ALA A 194 -94.73 27.23 -28.84
C ALA A 194 -93.42 27.55 -28.11
N TYR A 195 -92.63 26.55 -27.73
CA TYR A 195 -91.30 26.77 -27.15
C TYR A 195 -90.33 27.39 -28.17
N ALA A 196 -90.38 26.99 -29.45
CA ALA A 196 -89.60 27.63 -30.50
C ALA A 196 -89.90 29.14 -30.63
N ALA A 197 -91.16 29.56 -30.45
CA ALA A 197 -91.53 30.97 -30.44
C ALA A 197 -90.95 31.74 -29.24
N VAL A 198 -90.81 31.11 -28.06
CA VAL A 198 -90.09 31.71 -26.91
C VAL A 198 -88.62 31.94 -27.26
N LEU A 199 -87.99 30.99 -27.95
CA LEU A 199 -86.57 31.07 -28.33
C LEU A 199 -86.30 32.05 -29.48
N GLN A 200 -87.30 32.37 -30.31
CA GLN A 200 -87.20 33.39 -31.35
C GLN A 200 -87.20 34.82 -30.81
N ALA A 201 -87.66 35.05 -29.57
CA ALA A 201 -87.62 36.39 -28.94
C ALA A 201 -86.18 36.87 -28.66
N GLY A 202 -85.23 35.95 -28.50
CA GLY A 202 -83.80 36.24 -28.34
C GLY A 202 -83.17 35.62 -27.09
N PRO A 203 -81.85 35.82 -26.89
CA PRO A 203 -81.15 35.36 -25.70
C PRO A 203 -81.44 36.26 -24.49
N GLY A 204 -81.53 35.67 -23.30
CA GLY A 204 -81.72 36.38 -22.03
C GLY A 204 -83.16 36.48 -21.52
N THR A 205 -84.12 35.85 -22.20
CA THR A 205 -85.51 35.76 -21.69
C THR A 205 -85.57 34.84 -20.47
N ALA A 206 -86.44 35.16 -19.50
CA ALA A 206 -86.57 34.37 -18.26
C ALA A 206 -87.04 32.92 -18.49
N PHE A 207 -87.51 32.62 -19.71
CA PHE A 207 -88.02 31.31 -20.12
C PHE A 207 -87.08 30.56 -21.08
N GLN A 208 -86.00 31.17 -21.57
CA GLN A 208 -85.12 30.62 -22.62
C GLN A 208 -84.66 29.18 -22.30
N GLU A 209 -84.16 28.97 -21.09
CA GLU A 209 -83.63 27.69 -20.63
C GLU A 209 -84.71 26.60 -20.53
N ARG A 210 -85.83 26.92 -19.88
CA ARG A 210 -86.97 26.00 -19.76
C ARG A 210 -87.57 25.70 -21.14
N ALA A 211 -87.62 26.68 -22.03
CA ALA A 211 -88.08 26.48 -23.41
C ALA A 211 -87.14 25.58 -24.22
N LEU A 212 -85.81 25.72 -24.08
CA LEU A 212 -84.86 24.76 -24.69
C LEU A 212 -85.07 23.34 -24.16
N TYR A 213 -85.07 23.17 -22.84
CA TYR A 213 -85.26 21.85 -22.21
C TYR A 213 -86.58 21.19 -22.62
N MET A 214 -87.68 21.94 -22.58
CA MET A 214 -89.00 21.44 -22.95
C MET A 214 -89.19 21.28 -24.46
N GLN A 215 -88.49 22.03 -25.31
CA GLN A 215 -88.43 21.77 -26.76
C GLN A 215 -87.67 20.47 -27.03
N GLY A 216 -86.53 20.25 -26.38
CA GLY A 216 -85.77 18.98 -26.47
C GLY A 216 -86.61 17.79 -26.05
N TRP A 217 -87.32 17.90 -24.93
CA TRP A 217 -88.29 16.88 -24.52
C TRP A 217 -89.46 16.72 -25.49
N SER A 218 -89.99 17.80 -26.08
CA SER A 218 -91.06 17.74 -27.08
C SER A 218 -90.62 17.01 -28.36
N LEU A 219 -89.40 17.24 -28.82
CA LEU A 219 -88.79 16.53 -29.96
C LEU A 219 -88.53 15.06 -29.62
N PHE A 220 -87.96 14.79 -28.45
CA PHE A 220 -87.68 13.42 -27.99
C PHE A 220 -88.97 12.59 -27.83
N LYS A 221 -90.06 13.19 -27.32
CA LYS A 221 -91.37 12.54 -27.21
C LYS A 221 -92.08 12.32 -28.55
N GLN A 222 -91.67 13.00 -29.62
CA GLN A 222 -92.09 12.70 -31.00
C GLN A 222 -91.25 11.59 -31.66
N GLY A 223 -90.21 11.06 -30.98
CA GLY A 223 -89.26 10.12 -31.57
C GLY A 223 -88.17 10.78 -32.42
N LYS A 224 -88.14 12.12 -32.50
CA LYS A 224 -87.15 12.90 -33.26
C LYS A 224 -85.81 13.01 -32.49
N ALA A 225 -85.18 11.87 -32.22
CA ALA A 225 -84.04 11.76 -31.32
C ALA A 225 -82.82 12.61 -31.74
N GLU A 226 -82.57 12.75 -33.05
CA GLU A 226 -81.46 13.56 -33.59
C GLU A 226 -81.75 15.07 -33.53
N GLU A 227 -82.98 15.50 -33.85
CA GLU A 227 -83.40 16.91 -33.72
C GLU A 227 -83.35 17.37 -32.25
N ALA A 228 -83.76 16.50 -31.32
CA ALA A 228 -83.76 16.77 -29.88
C ALA A 228 -82.37 17.08 -29.31
N LEU A 229 -81.29 16.60 -29.93
CA LEU A 229 -79.93 16.88 -29.45
C LEU A 229 -79.62 18.39 -29.47
N LYS A 230 -80.05 19.12 -30.50
CA LYS A 230 -79.73 20.55 -30.66
C LYS A 230 -80.17 21.41 -29.47
N PRO A 231 -81.44 21.37 -29.00
CA PRO A 231 -81.85 22.14 -27.82
C PRO A 231 -81.24 21.61 -26.51
N PHE A 232 -80.99 20.30 -26.34
CA PHE A 232 -80.30 19.81 -25.14
C PHE A 232 -78.83 20.26 -25.07
N PHE A 233 -78.10 20.25 -26.19
CA PHE A 233 -76.81 20.94 -26.30
C PHE A 233 -76.95 22.44 -25.96
N GLY A 234 -78.03 23.10 -26.37
CA GLY A 234 -78.34 24.48 -25.96
C GLY A 234 -78.54 24.68 -24.45
N VAL A 235 -79.18 23.74 -23.75
CA VAL A 235 -79.29 23.76 -22.27
C VAL A 235 -77.90 23.66 -21.63
N LEU A 236 -77.06 22.74 -22.12
CA LEU A 236 -75.69 22.58 -21.64
C LEU A 236 -74.81 23.80 -21.96
N ASP A 237 -74.98 24.44 -23.12
CA ASP A 237 -74.27 25.65 -23.50
C ASP A 237 -74.60 26.83 -22.57
N LEU A 238 -75.88 26.98 -22.18
CA LEU A 238 -76.31 27.98 -21.20
C LEU A 238 -75.79 27.67 -19.78
N LYS A 239 -76.00 26.44 -19.28
CA LYS A 239 -75.63 26.07 -17.90
C LYS A 239 -74.12 25.96 -17.68
N LEU A 240 -73.37 25.50 -18.69
CA LEU A 240 -71.95 25.20 -18.55
C LEU A 240 -71.05 26.26 -19.18
N GLY A 241 -71.47 26.96 -20.24
CA GLY A 241 -70.62 27.92 -20.97
C GLY A 241 -70.12 29.11 -20.16
N GLY A 242 -70.78 29.45 -19.05
CA GLY A 242 -70.29 30.46 -18.10
C GLY A 242 -69.13 29.99 -17.20
N LEU A 243 -68.94 28.67 -17.02
CA LEU A 243 -68.11 28.06 -15.99
C LEU A 243 -66.61 27.98 -16.35
N LYS A 244 -66.07 29.04 -16.95
CA LYS A 244 -64.71 29.10 -17.52
C LYS A 244 -63.64 28.49 -16.61
N GLY A 245 -62.84 27.58 -17.16
CA GLY A 245 -61.77 26.85 -16.46
C GLY A 245 -62.25 25.65 -15.65
N LEU A 246 -63.38 25.75 -14.95
CA LEU A 246 -63.93 24.65 -14.14
C LEU A 246 -64.44 23.46 -14.99
N MET A 247 -64.84 23.73 -16.24
CA MET A 247 -65.44 22.72 -17.13
C MET A 247 -64.51 21.54 -17.45
N GLN A 248 -63.22 21.82 -17.65
CA GLN A 248 -62.21 20.81 -18.03
C GLN A 248 -61.80 19.91 -16.86
N ASP A 249 -62.16 20.29 -15.62
CA ASP A 249 -61.81 19.53 -14.43
C ASP A 249 -62.70 18.28 -14.26
N GLU A 250 -62.20 17.31 -13.50
CA GLU A 250 -62.82 16.00 -13.25
C GLU A 250 -63.94 16.09 -12.20
N ALA A 251 -64.04 17.24 -11.52
CA ALA A 251 -65.06 17.53 -10.52
C ALA A 251 -66.45 17.04 -10.95
N ASP A 252 -67.06 16.23 -10.10
CA ASP A 252 -68.47 15.86 -10.21
C ASP A 252 -69.31 17.13 -10.41
N LEU A 253 -70.40 17.05 -11.17
CA LEU A 253 -71.36 18.15 -11.26
C LEU A 253 -71.85 18.55 -9.86
N ALA A 254 -71.96 17.57 -8.95
CA ALA A 254 -72.23 17.77 -7.53
C ALA A 254 -71.25 18.74 -6.83
N ALA A 255 -69.99 18.79 -7.26
CA ALA A 255 -68.90 19.53 -6.65
C ALA A 255 -68.66 20.94 -7.26
N ILE A 256 -69.39 21.32 -8.31
CA ILE A 256 -69.28 22.66 -8.93
C ILE A 256 -70.14 23.66 -8.15
N PRO A 257 -69.57 24.63 -7.38
CA PRO A 257 -70.37 25.48 -6.48
C PRO A 257 -71.28 26.49 -7.20
N ALA A 258 -71.04 26.70 -8.50
CA ALA A 258 -71.83 27.58 -9.36
C ALA A 258 -73.06 26.90 -10.00
N LEU A 259 -73.24 25.59 -9.83
CA LEU A 259 -74.46 24.87 -10.21
C LEU A 259 -75.31 24.63 -8.95
N THR A 260 -76.51 25.21 -8.90
CA THR A 260 -77.50 24.87 -7.87
C THR A 260 -77.97 23.42 -8.06
N ARG A 261 -78.64 22.86 -7.03
CA ARG A 261 -79.18 21.49 -7.12
C ARG A 261 -80.04 21.28 -8.37
N ALA A 262 -80.91 22.23 -8.70
CA ALA A 262 -81.78 22.15 -9.87
C ALA A 262 -81.00 22.23 -11.19
N ASP A 263 -79.94 23.04 -11.25
CA ASP A 263 -79.08 23.13 -12.44
C ASP A 263 -78.36 21.81 -12.73
N ARG A 264 -77.92 21.12 -11.68
CA ARG A 264 -77.29 19.79 -11.79
C ARG A 264 -78.28 18.74 -12.26
N GLU A 265 -79.45 18.65 -11.63
CA GLU A 265 -80.51 17.71 -12.01
C GLU A 265 -80.94 17.93 -13.48
N LEU A 266 -81.03 19.19 -13.94
CA LEU A 266 -81.29 19.55 -15.34
C LEU A 266 -80.16 19.13 -16.30
N VAL A 267 -78.91 19.37 -15.93
CA VAL A 267 -77.72 19.03 -16.74
C VAL A 267 -77.52 17.52 -16.82
N GLU A 268 -77.67 16.80 -15.72
CA GLU A 268 -77.61 15.35 -15.64
C GLU A 268 -78.71 14.70 -16.48
N ASP A 269 -79.95 15.22 -16.40
CA ASP A 269 -81.05 14.74 -17.24
C ASP A 269 -80.83 15.04 -18.73
N SER A 270 -80.28 16.22 -19.06
CA SER A 270 -79.90 16.56 -20.44
C SER A 270 -78.83 15.60 -20.98
N PHE A 271 -77.76 15.33 -20.24
CA PHE A 271 -76.76 14.32 -20.60
C PHE A 271 -77.36 12.92 -20.74
N ARG A 272 -78.31 12.55 -19.87
CA ARG A 272 -79.00 11.25 -19.90
C ARG A 272 -79.86 11.09 -21.17
N VAL A 273 -80.69 12.07 -21.52
CA VAL A 273 -81.53 12.03 -22.73
C VAL A 273 -80.67 12.11 -23.98
N MET A 274 -79.64 12.98 -24.00
CA MET A 274 -78.67 13.03 -25.10
C MET A 274 -77.96 11.69 -25.30
N SER A 275 -77.54 11.01 -24.23
CA SER A 275 -76.89 9.70 -24.34
C SER A 275 -77.82 8.65 -24.94
N ILE A 276 -79.12 8.66 -24.60
CA ILE A 276 -80.12 7.78 -25.21
C ILE A 276 -80.29 8.09 -26.70
N SER A 277 -80.41 9.37 -27.08
CA SER A 277 -80.45 9.80 -28.48
C SER A 277 -79.20 9.34 -29.26
N LEU A 278 -78.00 9.64 -28.76
CA LEU A 278 -76.72 9.27 -29.39
C LEU A 278 -76.58 7.74 -29.53
N ALA A 279 -77.02 6.97 -28.53
CA ALA A 279 -77.04 5.51 -28.56
C ALA A 279 -78.03 4.92 -29.58
N SER A 280 -79.04 5.68 -30.02
CA SER A 280 -79.94 5.31 -31.12
C SER A 280 -79.41 5.70 -32.52
N LEU A 281 -78.34 6.50 -32.56
CA LEU A 281 -77.62 6.92 -33.77
C LEU A 281 -76.34 6.07 -33.92
N GLN A 282 -75.21 6.69 -34.31
CA GLN A 282 -73.91 6.03 -34.45
C GLN A 282 -73.09 6.02 -33.14
N GLY A 283 -73.75 6.12 -31.98
CA GLY A 283 -73.08 6.17 -30.67
C GLY A 283 -72.04 7.28 -30.60
N ALA A 284 -70.85 6.94 -30.10
CA ALA A 284 -69.76 7.89 -29.91
C ALA A 284 -69.32 8.61 -31.21
N GLU A 285 -69.43 7.96 -32.37
CA GLU A 285 -69.08 8.57 -33.67
C GLU A 285 -70.11 9.61 -34.17
N SER A 286 -71.25 9.77 -33.48
CA SER A 286 -72.19 10.87 -33.74
C SER A 286 -71.89 12.14 -32.93
N VAL A 287 -71.19 12.03 -31.78
CA VAL A 287 -70.97 13.14 -30.83
C VAL A 287 -70.27 14.33 -31.47
N TRP A 288 -69.22 14.09 -32.26
CA TRP A 288 -68.37 15.16 -32.82
C TRP A 288 -69.14 16.13 -33.74
N ARG A 289 -70.25 15.70 -34.35
CA ARG A 289 -71.07 16.54 -35.24
C ARG A 289 -71.69 17.74 -34.52
N TYR A 290 -71.77 17.68 -33.19
CA TYR A 290 -72.35 18.71 -32.34
C TYR A 290 -71.30 19.50 -31.55
N ILE A 291 -70.01 19.12 -31.63
CA ILE A 291 -68.91 19.84 -30.98
C ILE A 291 -68.42 20.93 -31.95
N ASP A 292 -69.20 21.99 -32.03
CA ASP A 292 -69.09 23.08 -33.02
C ASP A 292 -68.47 24.38 -32.46
N SER A 293 -68.13 24.39 -31.17
CA SER A 293 -67.77 25.62 -30.44
C SER A 293 -66.90 25.32 -29.20
N PRO A 294 -66.03 26.27 -28.77
CA PRO A 294 -65.11 26.05 -27.64
C PRO A 294 -65.80 25.75 -26.30
N VAL A 295 -67.05 26.21 -26.13
CA VAL A 295 -67.90 25.87 -24.98
C VAL A 295 -68.18 24.37 -24.95
N ARG A 296 -68.58 23.79 -26.09
CA ARG A 296 -68.84 22.35 -26.22
C ARG A 296 -67.55 21.53 -26.18
N GLU A 297 -66.47 22.02 -26.78
CA GLU A 297 -65.16 21.36 -26.68
C GLU A 297 -64.73 21.15 -25.22
N ALA A 298 -65.01 22.12 -24.34
CA ALA A 298 -64.66 22.06 -22.92
C ALA A 298 -65.52 21.09 -22.10
N TYR A 299 -66.75 20.73 -22.52
CA TYR A 299 -67.58 19.71 -21.84
C TYR A 299 -67.76 18.40 -22.62
N GLN A 300 -67.22 18.27 -23.84
CA GLN A 300 -67.45 17.10 -24.71
C GLN A 300 -67.14 15.76 -24.02
N PHE A 301 -66.11 15.72 -23.16
CA PHE A 301 -65.73 14.52 -22.41
C PHE A 301 -66.82 14.02 -21.47
N ARG A 302 -67.72 14.89 -20.99
CA ARG A 302 -68.90 14.52 -20.19
C ARG A 302 -70.01 13.92 -21.05
N VAL A 303 -70.10 14.28 -22.34
CA VAL A 303 -70.98 13.61 -23.32
C VAL A 303 -70.49 12.19 -23.61
N TYR A 304 -69.20 12.01 -23.92
CA TYR A 304 -68.59 10.67 -24.03
C TYR A 304 -68.67 9.90 -22.70
N GLY A 305 -68.54 10.62 -21.57
CA GLY A 305 -68.67 10.10 -20.21
C GLY A 305 -70.03 9.45 -19.93
N ALA A 306 -71.10 10.23 -20.10
CA ALA A 306 -72.47 9.77 -19.89
C ALA A 306 -72.89 8.68 -20.88
N LEU A 307 -72.44 8.74 -22.13
CA LEU A 307 -72.69 7.70 -23.14
C LEU A 307 -71.96 6.39 -22.82
N GLY A 308 -70.70 6.46 -22.37
CA GLY A 308 -69.93 5.30 -21.92
C GLY A 308 -70.56 4.63 -20.69
N GLU A 309 -71.00 5.43 -19.71
CA GLU A 309 -71.73 4.93 -18.53
C GLU A 309 -73.11 4.36 -18.88
N LEU A 310 -73.80 4.90 -19.90
CA LEU A 310 -75.04 4.32 -20.43
C LEU A 310 -74.79 2.94 -21.04
N PHE A 311 -73.77 2.79 -21.88
CA PHE A 311 -73.41 1.49 -22.44
C PHE A 311 -72.92 0.50 -21.37
N SER A 312 -72.17 0.98 -20.36
CA SER A 312 -71.75 0.15 -19.21
C SER A 312 -72.96 -0.39 -18.44
N LYS A 313 -73.98 0.45 -18.19
CA LYS A 313 -75.24 0.06 -17.54
C LYS A 313 -76.16 -0.80 -18.42
N GLN A 314 -75.84 -0.95 -19.70
CA GLN A 314 -76.49 -1.89 -20.64
C GLN A 314 -75.68 -3.18 -20.83
N GLU A 315 -74.63 -3.42 -20.03
CA GLU A 315 -73.66 -4.53 -20.18
C GLU A 315 -72.92 -4.54 -21.54
N ARG A 316 -72.99 -3.44 -22.29
CA ARG A 316 -72.33 -3.24 -23.60
C ARG A 316 -70.89 -2.77 -23.39
N ILE A 317 -70.10 -3.56 -22.67
CA ILE A 317 -68.75 -3.21 -22.20
C ILE A 317 -67.84 -2.76 -23.34
N LYS A 318 -67.92 -3.41 -24.51
CA LYS A 318 -67.15 -3.01 -25.70
C LYS A 318 -67.54 -1.62 -26.20
N ASP A 319 -68.83 -1.30 -26.29
CA ASP A 319 -69.29 0.00 -26.78
C ASP A 319 -68.96 1.13 -25.78
N ALA A 320 -69.01 0.83 -24.47
CA ALA A 320 -68.51 1.73 -23.43
C ALA A 320 -67.01 2.01 -23.60
N ALA A 321 -66.20 0.95 -23.70
CA ALA A 321 -64.75 1.04 -23.88
C ALA A 321 -64.36 1.77 -25.17
N ASP A 322 -65.02 1.48 -26.30
CA ASP A 322 -64.77 2.17 -27.57
C ASP A 322 -65.27 3.63 -27.56
N THR A 323 -66.29 3.97 -26.77
CA THR A 323 -66.74 5.36 -26.55
C THR A 323 -65.66 6.19 -25.87
N TYR A 324 -65.10 5.69 -24.76
CA TYR A 324 -63.99 6.35 -24.07
C TYR A 324 -62.73 6.38 -24.94
N ALA A 325 -62.38 5.25 -25.58
CA ALA A 325 -61.22 5.17 -26.46
C ALA A 325 -61.33 6.09 -27.68
N LEU A 326 -62.53 6.35 -28.21
CA LEU A 326 -62.72 7.31 -29.30
C LEU A 326 -62.39 8.73 -28.87
N PHE A 327 -62.84 9.16 -27.69
CA PHE A 327 -62.44 10.46 -27.15
C PHE A 327 -60.91 10.55 -26.98
N VAL A 328 -60.28 9.52 -26.41
CA VAL A 328 -58.82 9.44 -26.23
C VAL A 328 -58.06 9.45 -27.57
N ARG A 329 -58.62 8.85 -28.63
CA ARG A 329 -58.06 8.87 -29.99
C ARG A 329 -58.17 10.26 -30.63
N ARG A 330 -59.29 10.97 -30.44
CA ARG A 330 -59.56 12.31 -31.02
C ARG A 330 -58.93 13.46 -30.24
N GLN A 331 -58.80 13.35 -28.92
CA GLN A 331 -58.35 14.39 -28.00
C GLN A 331 -57.26 13.88 -27.03
N PRO A 332 -56.13 13.31 -27.54
CA PRO A 332 -55.12 12.66 -26.69
C PRO A 332 -54.47 13.61 -25.67
N LEU A 333 -54.40 14.91 -25.99
CA LEU A 333 -53.84 15.95 -25.14
C LEU A 333 -54.86 16.60 -24.18
N HIS A 334 -56.11 16.13 -24.11
CA HIS A 334 -57.08 16.66 -23.14
C HIS A 334 -56.81 16.06 -21.74
N VAL A 335 -56.91 16.88 -20.69
CA VAL A 335 -56.63 16.48 -19.30
C VAL A 335 -57.39 15.23 -18.83
N GLN A 336 -58.62 15.03 -19.32
CA GLN A 336 -59.47 13.88 -19.02
C GLN A 336 -59.17 12.60 -19.83
N ALA A 337 -58.45 12.71 -20.95
CA ALA A 337 -58.16 11.55 -21.81
C ALA A 337 -57.41 10.41 -21.08
N PRO A 338 -56.33 10.64 -20.32
CA PRO A 338 -55.69 9.57 -19.54
C PRO A 338 -56.58 8.90 -18.49
N LEU A 339 -57.57 9.62 -17.95
CA LEU A 339 -58.51 9.11 -16.95
C LEU A 339 -59.58 8.25 -17.61
N LEU A 340 -60.14 8.72 -18.73
CA LEU A 340 -61.06 7.92 -19.55
C LEU A 340 -60.37 6.70 -20.19
N GLN A 341 -59.07 6.74 -20.48
CA GLN A 341 -58.32 5.54 -20.87
C GLN A 341 -58.02 4.60 -19.69
N ALA A 342 -57.88 5.11 -18.45
CA ALA A 342 -57.87 4.24 -17.27
C ALA A 342 -59.24 3.54 -17.10
N ARG A 343 -60.35 4.24 -17.35
CA ARG A 343 -61.70 3.65 -17.36
C ARG A 343 -61.88 2.53 -18.41
N VAL A 344 -61.22 2.63 -19.57
CA VAL A 344 -61.16 1.54 -20.56
C VAL A 344 -60.45 0.30 -20.00
N ILE A 345 -59.38 0.49 -19.24
CA ILE A 345 -58.63 -0.60 -18.60
C ILE A 345 -59.48 -1.25 -17.51
N GLU A 346 -60.08 -0.46 -16.61
CA GLU A 346 -61.01 -0.93 -15.57
C GLU A 346 -62.15 -1.77 -16.14
N LEU A 347 -62.80 -1.30 -17.22
CA LEU A 347 -63.90 -2.01 -17.87
C LEU A 347 -63.48 -3.34 -18.47
N TYR A 348 -62.28 -3.43 -19.06
CA TYR A 348 -61.76 -4.70 -19.57
C TYR A 348 -61.35 -5.65 -18.44
N GLU A 349 -60.74 -5.17 -17.36
CA GLU A 349 -60.36 -6.02 -16.21
C GLU A 349 -61.58 -6.54 -15.44
N ALA A 350 -62.54 -5.67 -15.12
CA ALA A 350 -63.75 -6.03 -14.36
C ALA A 350 -64.65 -7.05 -15.09
N ASN A 351 -64.47 -7.23 -16.40
CA ASN A 351 -65.25 -8.13 -17.25
C ASN A 351 -64.39 -9.24 -17.89
N GLY A 352 -63.15 -9.47 -17.42
CA GLY A 352 -62.31 -10.61 -17.82
C GLY A 352 -61.71 -10.53 -19.23
N PHE A 353 -61.65 -9.35 -19.85
CA PHE A 353 -61.05 -9.14 -21.17
C PHE A 353 -59.53 -8.92 -21.07
N ASP A 354 -58.81 -9.84 -20.43
CA ASP A 354 -57.38 -9.71 -20.05
C ASP A 354 -56.46 -9.22 -21.17
N THR A 355 -56.66 -9.71 -22.39
CA THR A 355 -55.85 -9.33 -23.57
C THR A 355 -56.10 -7.89 -24.01
N LEU A 356 -57.34 -7.41 -23.93
CA LEU A 356 -57.72 -6.02 -24.21
C LEU A 356 -57.28 -5.09 -23.07
N ALA A 357 -57.40 -5.53 -21.81
CA ALA A 357 -56.88 -4.80 -20.66
C ALA A 357 -55.36 -4.63 -20.74
N LEU A 358 -54.61 -5.68 -21.06
CA LEU A 358 -53.16 -5.64 -21.24
C LEU A 358 -52.75 -4.70 -22.36
N GLN A 359 -53.44 -4.74 -23.51
CA GLN A 359 -53.18 -3.82 -24.62
C GLN A 359 -53.53 -2.37 -24.26
N ALA A 360 -54.67 -2.14 -23.60
CA ALA A 360 -55.09 -0.81 -23.16
C ALA A 360 -54.08 -0.20 -22.16
N LYS A 361 -53.49 -1.00 -21.27
CA LYS A 361 -52.36 -0.60 -20.39
C LYS A 361 -51.12 -0.22 -21.19
N LYS A 362 -50.72 -1.01 -22.20
CA LYS A 362 -49.60 -0.67 -23.09
C LYS A 362 -49.82 0.65 -23.82
N ASP A 363 -51.03 0.89 -24.33
CA ASP A 363 -51.39 2.14 -24.99
C ASP A 363 -51.49 3.33 -24.02
N HIS A 364 -51.93 3.12 -22.77
CA HIS A 364 -52.00 4.18 -21.74
C HIS A 364 -50.60 4.67 -21.37
N VAL A 365 -49.69 3.71 -21.15
CA VAL A 365 -48.28 4.00 -20.86
C VAL A 365 -47.56 4.58 -22.08
N ARG A 366 -47.92 4.19 -23.31
CA ARG A 366 -47.40 4.83 -24.54
C ARG A 366 -47.82 6.30 -24.66
N ARG A 367 -49.10 6.60 -24.39
CA ARG A 367 -49.69 7.94 -24.51
C ARG A 367 -49.36 8.89 -23.36
N TYR A 368 -49.10 8.36 -22.16
CA TYR A 368 -48.99 9.14 -20.92
C TYR A 368 -47.74 8.80 -20.08
N GLY A 369 -46.83 7.97 -20.61
CA GLY A 369 -45.52 7.65 -20.00
C GLY A 369 -44.55 8.83 -20.00
N ALA A 370 -43.25 8.56 -19.80
CA ALA A 370 -42.20 9.58 -19.73
C ALA A 370 -41.63 10.01 -21.09
N GLU A 371 -41.91 9.24 -22.14
CA GLU A 371 -41.28 9.32 -23.45
C GLU A 371 -42.35 9.40 -24.55
N GLY A 372 -41.97 9.84 -25.77
CA GLY A 372 -42.89 9.94 -26.91
C GLY A 372 -44.11 10.84 -26.64
N GLU A 373 -45.30 10.36 -27.02
CA GLU A 373 -46.60 11.02 -26.79
C GLU A 373 -46.78 11.45 -25.32
N GLY A 374 -46.28 10.66 -24.36
CA GLY A 374 -46.34 10.99 -22.94
C GLY A 374 -45.55 12.25 -22.56
N ALA A 375 -44.42 12.51 -23.22
CA ALA A 375 -43.65 13.73 -23.01
C ALA A 375 -44.38 14.98 -23.57
N GLU A 376 -45.17 14.81 -24.64
CA GLU A 376 -46.00 15.88 -25.20
C GLU A 376 -47.20 16.18 -24.29
N PHE A 377 -47.89 15.15 -23.79
CA PHE A 377 -48.96 15.32 -22.80
C PHE A 377 -48.47 16.05 -21.54
N ARG A 378 -47.31 15.64 -20.99
CA ARG A 378 -46.69 16.28 -19.81
C ARG A 378 -46.36 17.75 -20.05
N ARG A 379 -45.91 18.11 -21.25
CA ARG A 379 -45.60 19.50 -21.63
C ARG A 379 -46.86 20.34 -21.80
N ALA A 380 -47.92 19.77 -22.38
CA ALA A 380 -49.20 20.46 -22.59
C ALA A 380 -50.02 20.59 -21.30
N ASN A 381 -49.98 19.59 -20.41
CA ASN A 381 -50.80 19.50 -19.20
C ASN A 381 -49.98 19.12 -17.94
N PRO A 382 -49.08 19.98 -17.41
CA PRO A 382 -48.29 19.66 -16.23
C PRO A 382 -49.14 19.31 -14.99
N THR A 383 -50.25 20.01 -14.79
CA THR A 383 -51.22 19.77 -13.71
C THR A 383 -52.09 18.52 -13.94
N GLY A 384 -52.38 18.18 -15.19
CA GLY A 384 -53.05 16.93 -15.55
C GLY A 384 -52.16 15.72 -15.30
N TRP A 385 -50.88 15.82 -15.67
CA TRP A 385 -49.87 14.81 -15.38
C TRP A 385 -49.76 14.49 -13.89
N GLN A 386 -49.73 15.50 -13.00
CA GLN A 386 -49.63 15.29 -11.55
C GLN A 386 -50.75 14.38 -10.99
N ARG A 387 -51.98 14.47 -11.52
CA ARG A 387 -53.12 13.63 -11.11
C ARG A 387 -53.03 12.20 -11.62
N VAL A 388 -52.55 12.07 -12.87
CA VAL A 388 -52.51 10.82 -13.65
C VAL A 388 -51.28 9.97 -13.34
N GLN A 389 -50.22 10.61 -12.84
CA GLN A 389 -48.94 9.98 -12.49
C GLN A 389 -49.07 8.67 -11.69
N PRO A 390 -49.90 8.57 -10.62
CA PRO A 390 -50.10 7.32 -9.89
C PRO A 390 -50.73 6.19 -10.71
N LEU A 391 -51.65 6.50 -11.63
CA LEU A 391 -52.29 5.52 -12.51
C LEU A 391 -51.28 4.98 -13.55
N VAL A 392 -50.50 5.87 -14.17
CA VAL A 392 -49.44 5.47 -15.11
C VAL A 392 -48.35 4.66 -14.40
N GLN A 393 -47.99 5.01 -13.16
CA GLN A 393 -47.09 4.19 -12.33
C GLN A 393 -47.69 2.81 -12.01
N THR A 394 -48.98 2.74 -11.70
CA THR A 394 -49.68 1.47 -11.43
C THR A 394 -49.69 0.58 -12.68
N HIS A 395 -50.07 1.10 -13.84
CA HIS A 395 -50.11 0.33 -15.09
C HIS A 395 -48.70 -0.10 -15.56
N LEU A 396 -47.67 0.75 -15.42
CA LEU A 396 -46.28 0.35 -15.66
C LEU A 396 -45.82 -0.76 -14.73
N THR A 397 -46.17 -0.68 -13.44
CA THR A 397 -45.82 -1.69 -12.44
C THR A 397 -46.53 -3.03 -12.72
N GLN A 398 -47.79 -3.01 -13.13
CA GLN A 398 -48.53 -4.19 -13.56
C GLN A 398 -47.95 -4.80 -14.85
N LEU A 399 -47.58 -4.00 -15.85
CA LEU A 399 -46.94 -4.47 -17.09
C LEU A 399 -45.58 -5.13 -16.80
N ALA A 400 -44.75 -4.51 -15.96
CA ALA A 400 -43.47 -5.06 -15.54
C ALA A 400 -43.66 -6.41 -14.80
N ARG A 401 -44.58 -6.48 -13.82
CA ARG A 401 -44.90 -7.71 -13.09
C ARG A 401 -45.47 -8.81 -14.01
N HIS A 402 -46.35 -8.47 -14.95
CA HIS A 402 -46.90 -9.43 -15.93
C HIS A 402 -45.80 -10.03 -16.83
N HIS A 403 -44.97 -9.18 -17.41
CA HIS A 403 -43.89 -9.65 -18.30
C HIS A 403 -42.77 -10.35 -17.54
N HIS A 404 -42.49 -9.98 -16.28
CA HIS A 404 -41.61 -10.74 -15.38
C HIS A 404 -42.11 -12.17 -15.17
N ALA A 405 -43.40 -12.33 -14.81
CA ALA A 405 -44.00 -13.64 -14.60
C ALA A 405 -44.04 -14.49 -15.89
N LEU A 406 -44.26 -13.86 -17.05
CA LEU A 406 -44.17 -14.51 -18.35
C LEU A 406 -42.74 -15.00 -18.62
N ALA A 407 -41.73 -14.12 -18.46
CA ALA A 407 -40.33 -14.43 -18.67
C ALA A 407 -39.82 -15.56 -17.77
N GLN A 408 -40.20 -15.58 -16.48
CA GLN A 408 -39.86 -16.68 -15.57
C GLN A 408 -40.46 -18.02 -15.99
N ARG A 409 -41.67 -18.00 -16.59
CA ARG A 409 -42.38 -19.20 -17.04
C ARG A 409 -41.86 -19.75 -18.37
N THR A 410 -41.58 -18.88 -19.35
CA THR A 410 -41.16 -19.29 -20.71
C THR A 410 -39.66 -19.41 -20.86
N ARG A 411 -38.89 -18.58 -20.13
CA ARG A 411 -37.44 -18.36 -20.29
C ARG A 411 -37.03 -18.01 -21.73
N ALA A 412 -37.97 -17.49 -22.52
CA ALA A 412 -37.71 -17.06 -23.88
C ALA A 412 -37.02 -15.68 -23.88
N PRO A 413 -35.91 -15.47 -24.62
CA PRO A 413 -35.20 -14.19 -24.62
C PRO A 413 -36.10 -12.99 -25.00
N ALA A 414 -37.09 -13.18 -25.88
CA ALA A 414 -38.05 -12.13 -26.22
C ALA A 414 -38.89 -11.67 -25.02
N ASP A 415 -39.37 -12.59 -24.18
CA ASP A 415 -40.16 -12.26 -22.98
C ASP A 415 -39.29 -11.61 -21.91
N VAL A 416 -38.04 -12.08 -21.75
CA VAL A 416 -37.06 -11.48 -20.83
C VAL A 416 -36.74 -10.04 -21.23
N GLN A 417 -36.47 -9.78 -22.52
CA GLN A 417 -36.20 -8.44 -23.03
C GLN A 417 -37.42 -7.51 -22.92
N GLU A 418 -38.64 -8.03 -23.12
CA GLU A 418 -39.89 -7.29 -22.88
C GLU A 418 -40.07 -6.94 -21.39
N ALA A 419 -39.77 -7.86 -20.46
CA ALA A 419 -39.79 -7.59 -19.02
C ALA A 419 -38.74 -6.53 -18.63
N VAL A 420 -37.50 -6.68 -19.11
CA VAL A 420 -36.41 -5.71 -18.93
C VAL A 420 -36.80 -4.33 -19.48
N ARG A 421 -37.49 -4.26 -20.63
CA ARG A 421 -38.02 -3.01 -21.20
C ARG A 421 -38.99 -2.33 -20.25
N TRP A 422 -40.01 -3.03 -19.75
CA TRP A 422 -41.00 -2.44 -18.84
C TRP A 422 -40.41 -1.99 -17.50
N TYR A 423 -39.48 -2.74 -16.91
CA TYR A 423 -38.76 -2.28 -15.71
C TYR A 423 -37.90 -1.04 -15.99
N ARG A 424 -37.20 -0.98 -17.11
CA ARG A 424 -36.43 0.22 -17.49
C ARG A 424 -37.35 1.44 -17.68
N THR A 425 -38.46 1.31 -18.41
CA THR A 425 -39.43 2.41 -18.58
C THR A 425 -40.05 2.86 -17.24
N LEU A 426 -40.36 1.92 -16.34
CA LEU A 426 -40.86 2.19 -14.98
C LEU A 426 -39.84 2.98 -14.14
N LEU A 427 -38.58 2.55 -14.12
CA LEU A 427 -37.49 3.20 -13.36
C LEU A 427 -37.06 4.55 -13.96
N THR A 428 -37.09 4.71 -15.28
CA THR A 428 -36.87 6.01 -15.95
C THR A 428 -38.04 6.97 -15.71
N SER A 429 -39.28 6.47 -15.66
CA SER A 429 -40.46 7.29 -15.41
C SER A 429 -40.56 7.77 -13.95
N PHE A 430 -40.14 6.93 -12.99
CA PHE A 430 -40.31 7.18 -11.55
C PHE A 430 -39.04 6.86 -10.72
N PRO A 431 -37.88 7.47 -11.01
CA PRO A 431 -36.60 7.14 -10.38
C PRO A 431 -36.52 7.46 -8.88
N GLN A 432 -37.49 8.21 -8.35
CA GLN A 432 -37.63 8.57 -6.93
C GLN A 432 -38.75 7.79 -6.21
N SER A 433 -39.38 6.79 -6.86
CA SER A 433 -40.40 5.96 -6.23
C SER A 433 -39.84 5.16 -5.06
N ALA A 434 -40.60 5.01 -3.98
CA ALA A 434 -40.22 4.17 -2.84
C ALA A 434 -40.08 2.68 -3.22
N GLU A 435 -40.80 2.20 -4.25
CA GLU A 435 -40.61 0.85 -4.79
C GLU A 435 -39.39 0.73 -5.72
N ALA A 436 -38.80 1.84 -6.21
CA ALA A 436 -37.76 1.79 -7.24
C ALA A 436 -36.56 0.89 -6.88
N PRO A 437 -36.02 0.85 -5.64
CA PRO A 437 -34.93 -0.06 -5.30
C PRO A 437 -35.31 -1.55 -5.39
N ALA A 438 -36.55 -1.90 -5.05
CA ALA A 438 -37.06 -3.27 -5.14
C ALA A 438 -37.34 -3.67 -6.60
N GLN A 439 -37.93 -2.76 -7.40
CA GLN A 439 -38.15 -2.95 -8.83
C GLN A 439 -36.82 -3.07 -9.60
N ARG A 440 -35.82 -2.28 -9.21
CA ARG A 440 -34.45 -2.31 -9.75
C ARG A 440 -33.69 -3.58 -9.37
N PHE A 441 -33.96 -4.14 -8.19
CA PHE A 441 -33.46 -5.46 -7.82
C PHE A 441 -34.01 -6.56 -8.74
N LEU A 442 -35.32 -6.56 -9.02
CA LEU A 442 -35.95 -7.53 -9.93
C LEU A 442 -35.43 -7.42 -11.37
N LEU A 443 -35.15 -6.20 -11.84
CA LEU A 443 -34.45 -5.96 -13.11
C LEU A 443 -33.03 -6.57 -13.10
N ALA A 444 -32.28 -6.40 -12.02
CA ALA A 444 -30.92 -6.93 -11.90
C ALA A 444 -30.90 -8.47 -11.90
N GLU A 445 -31.88 -9.12 -11.26
CA GLU A 445 -32.05 -10.58 -11.29
C GLU A 445 -32.35 -11.08 -12.71
N LEU A 446 -33.31 -10.47 -13.43
CA LEU A 446 -33.59 -10.81 -14.83
C LEU A 446 -32.35 -10.66 -15.73
N LEU A 447 -31.60 -9.57 -15.57
CA LEU A 447 -30.36 -9.33 -16.32
C LEU A 447 -29.26 -10.35 -15.97
N PHE A 448 -29.24 -10.87 -14.74
CA PHE A 448 -28.30 -11.91 -14.32
C PHE A 448 -28.66 -13.27 -14.92
N GLU A 449 -29.94 -13.65 -14.90
CA GLU A 449 -30.45 -14.87 -15.54
C GLU A 449 -30.21 -14.87 -17.06
N ASP A 450 -30.42 -13.71 -17.72
CA ASP A 450 -30.13 -13.48 -19.16
C ASP A 450 -28.63 -13.36 -19.48
N ARG A 451 -27.74 -13.57 -18.50
CA ARG A 451 -26.27 -13.47 -18.61
C ARG A 451 -25.75 -12.09 -19.01
N GLN A 452 -26.57 -11.04 -18.92
CA GLN A 452 -26.15 -9.63 -19.03
C GLN A 452 -25.42 -9.16 -17.76
N TRP A 453 -24.44 -9.92 -17.27
CA TRP A 453 -23.83 -9.76 -15.94
C TRP A 453 -23.28 -8.35 -15.67
N ALA A 454 -22.72 -7.68 -16.68
CA ALA A 454 -22.23 -6.30 -16.57
C ALA A 454 -23.36 -5.30 -16.25
N ALA A 455 -24.53 -5.46 -16.89
CA ALA A 455 -25.71 -4.64 -16.63
C ALA A 455 -26.34 -5.02 -15.28
N ALA A 456 -26.45 -6.32 -14.97
CA ALA A 456 -26.92 -6.80 -13.68
C ALA A 456 -26.10 -6.22 -12.51
N ALA A 457 -24.77 -6.25 -12.61
CA ALA A 457 -23.87 -5.67 -11.62
C ALA A 457 -24.16 -4.17 -11.37
N ALA A 458 -24.30 -3.36 -12.43
CA ALA A 458 -24.56 -1.93 -12.31
C ALA A 458 -25.93 -1.60 -11.66
N GLU A 459 -26.95 -2.42 -11.93
CA GLU A 459 -28.27 -2.29 -11.30
C GLU A 459 -28.25 -2.74 -9.83
N TYR A 460 -27.62 -3.90 -9.53
CA TYR A 460 -27.39 -4.37 -8.16
C TYR A 460 -26.60 -3.37 -7.31
N GLU A 461 -25.50 -2.82 -7.84
CA GLU A 461 -24.70 -1.79 -7.15
C GLU A 461 -25.49 -0.51 -6.88
N THR A 462 -26.43 -0.17 -7.77
CA THR A 462 -27.31 0.98 -7.53
C THR A 462 -28.25 0.71 -6.35
N VAL A 463 -28.85 -0.48 -6.26
CA VAL A 463 -29.67 -0.90 -5.11
C VAL A 463 -28.83 -0.98 -3.82
N ALA A 464 -27.58 -1.45 -3.91
CA ALA A 464 -26.70 -1.63 -2.76
C ALA A 464 -26.12 -0.31 -2.21
N TYR A 465 -25.74 0.64 -3.07
CA TYR A 465 -24.88 1.76 -2.69
C TYR A 465 -25.48 3.15 -2.94
N ARG A 466 -26.56 3.28 -3.73
CA ARG A 466 -27.28 4.56 -3.89
C ARG A 466 -28.57 4.66 -3.07
N HIS A 467 -29.09 3.53 -2.59
CA HIS A 467 -30.32 3.45 -1.79
C HIS A 467 -30.01 2.92 -0.38
N ALA A 468 -29.51 3.81 0.48
CA ALA A 468 -29.16 3.47 1.86
C ALA A 468 -30.34 2.84 2.62
N ASN A 469 -30.04 1.85 3.46
CA ASN A 469 -30.99 1.11 4.31
C ASN A 469 -32.09 0.31 3.56
N HIS A 470 -31.96 0.05 2.25
CA HIS A 470 -32.87 -0.86 1.56
C HIS A 470 -32.75 -2.30 2.12
N PRO A 471 -33.86 -3.01 2.45
CA PRO A 471 -33.79 -4.33 3.11
C PRO A 471 -33.00 -5.41 2.34
N ARG A 472 -32.97 -5.35 1.00
CA ARG A 472 -32.16 -6.26 0.16
C ARG A 472 -30.86 -5.62 -0.34
N GLY A 473 -30.40 -4.53 0.29
CA GLY A 473 -29.18 -3.80 -0.11
C GLY A 473 -27.91 -4.66 0.00
N ALA A 474 -27.79 -5.45 1.08
CA ALA A 474 -26.67 -6.37 1.26
C ALA A 474 -26.72 -7.52 0.23
N ASP A 475 -27.90 -8.09 -0.03
CA ASP A 475 -28.07 -9.10 -1.07
C ASP A 475 -27.70 -8.57 -2.45
N ALA A 476 -28.09 -7.33 -2.77
CA ALA A 476 -27.72 -6.68 -4.02
C ALA A 476 -26.21 -6.50 -4.12
N GLY A 477 -25.56 -5.99 -3.07
CA GLY A 477 -24.10 -5.83 -3.03
C GLY A 477 -23.35 -7.15 -3.20
N TYR A 478 -23.89 -8.24 -2.66
CA TYR A 478 -23.34 -9.58 -2.85
C TYR A 478 -23.61 -10.14 -4.27
N SER A 479 -24.82 -9.97 -4.82
CA SER A 479 -25.15 -10.37 -6.19
C SER A 479 -24.35 -9.59 -7.25
N ALA A 480 -23.97 -8.33 -6.98
CA ALA A 480 -23.01 -7.60 -7.80
C ALA A 480 -21.63 -8.29 -7.85
N LEU A 481 -21.13 -8.80 -6.71
CA LEU A 481 -19.88 -9.56 -6.64
C LEU A 481 -19.96 -10.90 -7.38
N LEU A 482 -21.10 -11.59 -7.31
CA LEU A 482 -21.35 -12.79 -8.12
C LEU A 482 -21.37 -12.45 -9.62
N ALA A 483 -21.99 -11.33 -10.01
CA ALA A 483 -22.00 -10.85 -11.39
C ALA A 483 -20.60 -10.47 -11.89
N TYR A 484 -19.72 -9.90 -11.05
CA TYR A 484 -18.31 -9.72 -11.39
C TYR A 484 -17.56 -11.05 -11.50
N ALA A 485 -17.86 -12.05 -10.67
CA ALA A 485 -17.23 -13.37 -10.74
C ALA A 485 -17.60 -14.15 -12.01
N GLU A 486 -18.83 -14.05 -12.51
CA GLU A 486 -19.18 -14.66 -13.82
C GLU A 486 -18.51 -13.92 -14.99
N GLN A 487 -18.39 -12.58 -14.94
CA GLN A 487 -17.61 -11.83 -15.92
C GLN A 487 -16.12 -12.21 -15.89
N GLU A 488 -15.53 -12.42 -14.70
CA GLU A 488 -14.14 -12.82 -14.51
C GLU A 488 -13.84 -14.18 -15.20
N LYS A 489 -14.79 -15.12 -15.13
CA LYS A 489 -14.74 -16.42 -15.85
C LYS A 489 -14.90 -16.25 -17.36
N ALA A 490 -15.80 -15.38 -17.80
CA ALA A 490 -16.11 -15.16 -19.22
C ALA A 490 -15.09 -14.26 -19.95
N ALA A 491 -14.23 -13.55 -19.23
CA ALA A 491 -13.20 -12.68 -19.80
C ALA A 491 -12.24 -13.46 -20.71
N ALA A 492 -12.14 -13.06 -21.99
CA ALA A 492 -11.36 -13.75 -23.00
C ALA A 492 -9.84 -13.59 -22.85
N ASP A 493 -9.39 -12.44 -22.35
CA ASP A 493 -7.97 -12.09 -22.18
C ASP A 493 -7.61 -11.69 -20.74
N LYS A 494 -6.31 -11.60 -20.46
CA LYS A 494 -5.78 -11.24 -19.14
C LYS A 494 -6.09 -9.77 -18.75
N PRO A 495 -5.79 -8.73 -19.57
CA PRO A 495 -6.16 -7.35 -19.25
C PRO A 495 -7.63 -7.14 -18.86
N ALA A 496 -8.57 -7.73 -19.60
CA ALA A 496 -10.00 -7.66 -19.29
C ALA A 496 -10.32 -8.33 -17.94
N ARG A 497 -9.74 -9.51 -17.66
CA ARG A 497 -9.92 -10.19 -16.37
C ARG A 497 -9.35 -9.38 -15.21
N GLU A 498 -8.18 -8.77 -15.37
CA GLU A 498 -7.60 -7.90 -14.33
C GLU A 498 -8.45 -6.64 -14.08
N ALA A 499 -9.01 -6.03 -15.12
CA ALA A 499 -9.91 -4.88 -14.98
C ALA A 499 -11.18 -5.26 -14.19
N LEU A 500 -11.74 -6.44 -14.47
CA LEU A 500 -12.87 -7.00 -13.73
C LEU A 500 -12.51 -7.36 -12.28
N GLN A 501 -11.31 -7.87 -12.01
CA GLN A 501 -10.81 -8.09 -10.66
C GLN A 501 -10.68 -6.77 -9.87
N ARG A 502 -10.14 -5.71 -10.48
CA ARG A 502 -10.08 -4.37 -9.85
C ARG A 502 -11.47 -3.80 -9.56
N ALA A 503 -12.44 -3.99 -10.47
CA ALA A 503 -13.84 -3.61 -10.25
C ALA A 503 -14.53 -4.43 -9.14
N SER A 504 -14.32 -5.76 -9.13
CA SER A 504 -14.75 -6.70 -8.08
C SER A 504 -14.25 -6.24 -6.70
N VAL A 505 -12.96 -5.94 -6.57
CA VAL A 505 -12.35 -5.41 -5.34
C VAL A 505 -12.98 -4.08 -4.93
N ALA A 506 -13.15 -3.13 -5.86
CA ALA A 506 -13.78 -1.84 -5.57
C ALA A 506 -15.26 -1.97 -5.14
N SER A 507 -15.96 -3.02 -5.60
CA SER A 507 -17.29 -3.38 -5.10
C SER A 507 -17.23 -4.06 -3.72
N ALA A 508 -16.28 -4.97 -3.50
CA ALA A 508 -16.11 -5.71 -2.25
C ALA A 508 -15.81 -4.80 -1.05
N LEU A 509 -15.00 -3.75 -1.27
CA LEU A 509 -14.70 -2.74 -0.26
C LEU A 509 -15.92 -1.87 0.06
N ARG A 510 -16.73 -1.49 -0.95
CA ARG A 510 -18.01 -0.79 -0.73
C ARG A 510 -19.02 -1.67 0.02
N PHE A 511 -19.11 -2.96 -0.32
CA PHE A 511 -19.92 -3.94 0.40
C PHE A 511 -19.54 -3.99 1.88
N ALA A 512 -18.27 -4.24 2.20
CA ALA A 512 -17.80 -4.34 3.57
C ALA A 512 -17.93 -3.01 4.35
N GLN A 513 -17.75 -1.86 3.68
CA GLN A 513 -17.91 -0.54 4.31
C GLN A 513 -19.37 -0.25 4.68
N ALA A 514 -20.32 -0.59 3.80
CA ALA A 514 -21.76 -0.35 3.98
C ALA A 514 -22.44 -1.40 4.88
N TYR A 515 -22.03 -2.66 4.76
CA TYR A 515 -22.68 -3.82 5.39
C TYR A 515 -21.77 -4.51 6.41
N ARG A 516 -21.15 -3.73 7.30
CA ARG A 516 -20.15 -4.20 8.30
C ARG A 516 -20.60 -5.35 9.20
N ALA A 517 -21.90 -5.50 9.42
CA ALA A 517 -22.51 -6.54 10.24
C ALA A 517 -22.96 -7.78 9.44
N ASP A 518 -22.81 -7.78 8.11
CA ASP A 518 -23.18 -8.91 7.26
C ASP A 518 -22.10 -10.01 7.32
N VAL A 519 -22.52 -11.24 7.60
CA VAL A 519 -21.64 -12.41 7.75
C VAL A 519 -20.81 -12.72 6.49
N ARG A 520 -21.21 -12.22 5.32
CA ARG A 520 -20.48 -12.35 4.05
C ARG A 520 -19.24 -11.43 3.99
N GLY A 521 -19.14 -10.42 4.87
CA GLY A 521 -18.04 -9.44 4.86
C GLY A 521 -16.64 -10.05 4.97
N GLY A 522 -16.46 -11.06 5.84
CA GLY A 522 -15.19 -11.80 5.97
C GLY A 522 -14.76 -12.51 4.67
N PRO A 523 -15.60 -13.41 4.12
CA PRO A 523 -15.39 -13.99 2.79
C PRO A 523 -15.10 -12.97 1.69
N VAL A 524 -15.85 -11.87 1.65
CA VAL A 524 -15.75 -10.83 0.61
C VAL A 524 -14.43 -10.07 0.69
N LEU A 525 -14.01 -9.60 1.87
CA LEU A 525 -12.72 -8.95 2.05
C LEU A 525 -11.55 -9.91 1.81
N THR A 526 -11.68 -11.18 2.22
CA THR A 526 -10.64 -12.19 1.97
C THR A 526 -10.44 -12.43 0.48
N ARG A 527 -11.52 -12.62 -0.31
CA ARG A 527 -11.43 -12.74 -1.78
C ARG A 527 -10.84 -11.48 -2.41
N ALA A 528 -11.19 -10.30 -1.91
CA ALA A 528 -10.63 -9.04 -2.43
C ALA A 528 -9.12 -8.93 -2.17
N ALA A 529 -8.63 -9.41 -1.02
CA ALA A 529 -7.20 -9.51 -0.74
C ALA A 529 -6.50 -10.54 -1.65
N GLU A 530 -7.10 -11.70 -1.91
CA GLU A 530 -6.60 -12.69 -2.89
C GLU A 530 -6.53 -12.11 -4.31
N GLN A 531 -7.56 -11.40 -4.76
CA GLN A 531 -7.59 -10.74 -6.06
C GLN A 531 -6.50 -9.65 -6.18
N LEU A 532 -6.32 -8.80 -5.17
CA LEU A 532 -5.24 -7.80 -5.14
C LEU A 532 -3.84 -8.44 -5.15
N PHE A 533 -3.65 -9.53 -4.40
CA PHE A 533 -2.38 -10.26 -4.37
C PHE A 533 -2.06 -10.88 -5.74
N ALA A 534 -3.06 -11.48 -6.42
CA ALA A 534 -2.91 -12.01 -7.78
C ALA A 534 -2.68 -10.92 -8.85
N LEU A 535 -3.03 -9.66 -8.56
CA LEU A 535 -2.72 -8.47 -9.36
C LEU A 535 -1.34 -7.87 -9.06
N ASN A 536 -0.54 -8.49 -8.18
CA ASN A 536 0.72 -8.00 -7.62
C ASN A 536 0.63 -6.69 -6.81
N ASP A 537 -0.58 -6.23 -6.45
CA ASP A 537 -0.77 -5.11 -5.52
C ASP A 537 -0.74 -5.62 -4.07
N THR A 538 0.44 -6.10 -3.65
CA THR A 538 0.59 -6.77 -2.34
C THR A 538 0.37 -5.81 -1.16
N ALA A 539 0.60 -4.50 -1.37
CA ALA A 539 0.35 -3.46 -0.38
C ALA A 539 -1.14 -3.24 -0.14
N ALA A 540 -1.96 -3.07 -1.19
CA ALA A 540 -3.40 -3.01 -1.03
C ALA A 540 -3.95 -4.35 -0.51
N ALA A 541 -3.45 -5.48 -1.02
CA ALA A 541 -3.85 -6.81 -0.57
C ALA A 541 -3.66 -7.00 0.95
N ALA A 542 -2.49 -6.64 1.48
CA ALA A 542 -2.22 -6.69 2.93
C ALA A 542 -3.05 -5.66 3.72
N GLY A 543 -3.39 -4.51 3.13
CA GLY A 543 -4.34 -3.56 3.73
C GLY A 543 -5.75 -4.15 3.88
N VAL A 544 -6.26 -4.79 2.84
CA VAL A 544 -7.59 -5.44 2.83
C VAL A 544 -7.62 -6.69 3.72
N ALA A 545 -6.54 -7.47 3.74
CA ALA A 545 -6.39 -8.61 4.64
C ALA A 545 -6.44 -8.20 6.13
N ARG A 546 -5.77 -7.10 6.51
CA ARG A 546 -5.86 -6.54 7.87
C ARG A 546 -7.28 -6.05 8.20
N GLN A 547 -8.03 -5.50 7.23
CA GLN A 547 -9.45 -5.15 7.42
C GLN A 547 -10.32 -6.39 7.66
N ALA A 548 -10.08 -7.50 6.94
CA ALA A 548 -10.81 -8.76 7.13
C ALA A 548 -10.59 -9.33 8.55
N LEU A 549 -9.35 -9.30 9.05
CA LEU A 549 -9.00 -9.75 10.40
C LEU A 549 -9.58 -8.85 11.52
N ALA A 550 -9.90 -7.60 11.22
CA ALA A 550 -10.47 -6.63 12.16
C ALA A 550 -12.02 -6.64 12.22
N LEU A 551 -12.69 -7.58 11.56
CA LEU A 551 -14.14 -7.72 11.63
C LEU A 551 -14.61 -8.34 12.96
N GLN A 552 -15.80 -7.94 13.41
CA GLN A 552 -16.46 -8.48 14.59
C GLN A 552 -17.88 -8.97 14.22
N PRO A 553 -18.22 -10.26 14.38
CA PRO A 553 -17.34 -11.37 14.79
C PRO A 553 -16.23 -11.64 13.75
N PRO A 554 -15.10 -12.25 14.17
CA PRO A 554 -13.98 -12.53 13.29
C PRO A 554 -14.34 -13.56 12.20
N PRO A 555 -13.71 -13.51 11.01
CA PRO A 555 -13.95 -14.48 9.94
C PRO A 555 -13.64 -15.92 10.35
N ALA A 556 -14.10 -16.90 9.57
CA ALA A 556 -13.79 -18.30 9.79
C ALA A 556 -12.28 -18.58 9.63
N GLU A 557 -11.76 -19.63 10.26
CA GLU A 557 -10.31 -19.92 10.32
C GLU A 557 -9.63 -19.99 8.96
N ALA A 558 -10.29 -20.57 7.95
CA ALA A 558 -9.77 -20.61 6.59
C ALA A 558 -9.57 -19.20 5.98
N GLN A 559 -10.47 -18.26 6.28
CA GLN A 559 -10.40 -16.87 5.81
C GLN A 559 -9.33 -16.09 6.58
N ARG A 560 -9.24 -16.28 7.90
CA ARG A 560 -8.16 -15.70 8.72
C ARG A 560 -6.78 -16.19 8.27
N ARG A 561 -6.65 -17.48 7.95
CA ARG A 561 -5.42 -18.07 7.39
C ARG A 561 -5.04 -17.41 6.07
N THR A 562 -5.95 -17.30 5.10
CA THR A 562 -5.68 -16.61 3.82
C THR A 562 -5.25 -15.16 4.05
N ALA A 563 -5.94 -14.41 4.91
CA ALA A 563 -5.59 -13.03 5.22
C ALA A 563 -4.17 -12.93 5.83
N TRP A 564 -3.83 -13.80 6.78
CA TRP A 564 -2.48 -13.86 7.33
C TRP A 564 -1.42 -14.30 6.30
N THR A 565 -1.74 -15.20 5.36
CA THR A 565 -0.83 -15.58 4.26
C THR A 565 -0.50 -14.38 3.37
N VAL A 566 -1.50 -13.57 2.98
CA VAL A 566 -1.29 -12.35 2.19
C VAL A 566 -0.41 -11.34 2.94
N ILE A 567 -0.66 -11.13 4.23
CA ILE A 567 0.14 -10.25 5.09
C ILE A 567 1.59 -10.77 5.21
N ALA A 568 1.76 -12.08 5.41
CA ALA A 568 3.07 -12.71 5.61
C ALA A 568 3.94 -12.66 4.34
N HIS A 569 3.36 -12.87 3.16
CA HIS A 569 4.06 -12.72 1.88
C HIS A 569 4.45 -11.26 1.65
N HIS A 570 3.52 -10.31 1.77
CA HIS A 570 3.82 -8.88 1.62
C HIS A 570 4.91 -8.40 2.60
N ALA A 571 4.78 -8.72 3.89
CA ALA A 571 5.78 -8.33 4.90
C ALA A 571 7.15 -8.97 4.63
N PHE A 572 7.21 -10.18 4.08
CA PHE A 572 8.47 -10.81 3.70
C PHE A 572 9.15 -10.10 2.52
N GLU A 573 8.38 -9.73 1.50
CA GLU A 573 8.86 -9.01 0.31
C GLU A 573 9.31 -7.58 0.62
N GLN A 574 8.64 -6.89 1.53
CA GLN A 574 9.02 -5.54 1.99
C GLN A 574 10.20 -5.53 2.99
N GLY A 575 10.82 -6.68 3.29
CA GLY A 575 11.90 -6.78 4.28
C GLY A 575 11.45 -6.63 5.75
N LEU A 576 10.14 -6.58 6.01
CA LEU A 576 9.54 -6.47 7.34
C LEU A 576 9.52 -7.83 8.05
N HIS A 577 10.69 -8.47 8.12
CA HIS A 577 10.85 -9.88 8.48
C HIS A 577 10.33 -10.26 9.88
N LYS A 578 10.16 -9.29 10.80
CA LYS A 578 9.53 -9.49 12.11
C LYS A 578 7.99 -9.52 12.04
N GLU A 579 7.37 -8.74 11.16
CA GLU A 579 5.93 -8.84 10.89
C GLU A 579 5.64 -10.11 10.08
N ALA A 580 6.50 -10.44 9.11
CA ALA A 580 6.43 -11.70 8.37
C ALA A 580 6.52 -12.93 9.30
N GLU A 581 7.44 -12.94 10.27
CA GLU A 581 7.53 -13.99 11.29
C GLU A 581 6.20 -14.19 12.02
N ALA A 582 5.63 -13.12 12.58
CA ALA A 582 4.37 -13.19 13.31
C ALA A 582 3.22 -13.70 12.42
N ALA A 583 3.10 -13.19 11.20
CA ALA A 583 2.05 -13.56 10.26
C ALA A 583 2.18 -15.03 9.78
N TYR A 584 3.39 -15.53 9.46
CA TYR A 584 3.56 -16.96 9.16
C TYR A 584 3.30 -17.85 10.40
N GLY A 585 3.58 -17.36 11.61
CA GLY A 585 3.19 -18.02 12.87
C GLY A 585 1.68 -18.23 12.95
N GLU A 586 0.90 -17.18 12.70
CA GLU A 586 -0.57 -17.25 12.64
C GLU A 586 -1.08 -18.19 11.52
N VAL A 587 -0.46 -18.16 10.33
CA VAL A 587 -0.77 -19.10 9.24
C VAL A 587 -0.57 -20.55 9.69
N LEU A 588 0.53 -20.84 10.41
CA LEU A 588 0.83 -22.19 10.91
C LEU A 588 -0.09 -22.64 12.06
N ALA A 589 -0.54 -21.70 12.91
CA ALA A 589 -1.50 -21.95 13.97
C ALA A 589 -2.90 -22.28 13.40
N LEU A 590 -3.32 -21.55 12.35
CA LEU A 590 -4.59 -21.75 11.63
C LEU A 590 -4.51 -22.85 10.54
N SER A 591 -3.47 -23.67 10.55
CA SER A 591 -3.26 -24.77 9.60
C SER A 591 -3.18 -26.12 10.32
N PRO A 592 -4.28 -26.90 10.34
CA PRO A 592 -4.27 -28.29 10.80
C PRO A 592 -3.21 -29.19 10.12
N ALA A 593 -2.93 -30.35 10.70
CA ALA A 593 -2.07 -31.36 10.06
C ALA A 593 -2.64 -31.76 8.69
N GLY A 594 -1.76 -31.92 7.69
CA GLY A 594 -2.16 -32.22 6.30
C GLY A 594 -2.64 -31.02 5.47
N THR A 595 -2.71 -29.80 6.03
CA THR A 595 -3.08 -28.58 5.26
C THR A 595 -2.06 -28.33 4.13
N PRO A 596 -2.47 -28.20 2.85
CA PRO A 596 -1.58 -27.82 1.76
C PRO A 596 -0.86 -26.50 2.03
N GLY A 597 0.41 -26.38 1.61
CA GLY A 597 1.23 -25.18 1.83
C GLY A 597 1.79 -25.03 3.25
N ARG A 598 1.38 -25.83 4.25
CA ARG A 598 1.89 -25.71 5.64
C ARG A 598 3.40 -25.89 5.75
N GLY A 599 4.00 -26.73 4.91
CA GLY A 599 5.46 -26.86 4.80
C GLY A 599 6.15 -25.61 4.25
N GLU A 600 5.57 -24.96 3.22
CA GLU A 600 6.10 -23.70 2.70
C GLU A 600 6.00 -22.59 3.75
N ALA A 601 4.87 -22.49 4.49
CA ALA A 601 4.74 -21.53 5.58
C ALA A 601 5.80 -21.73 6.68
N ALA A 602 6.24 -22.98 6.94
CA ALA A 602 7.33 -23.27 7.87
C ALA A 602 8.72 -22.85 7.32
N GLU A 603 9.00 -23.11 6.04
CA GLU A 603 10.22 -22.63 5.37
C GLU A 603 10.27 -21.08 5.28
N ARG A 604 9.13 -20.43 5.02
CA ARG A 604 9.02 -18.96 4.98
C ARG A 604 9.13 -18.32 6.37
N LEU A 605 8.61 -18.97 7.41
CA LEU A 605 8.86 -18.58 8.81
C LEU A 605 10.35 -18.69 9.15
N ALA A 606 10.98 -19.82 8.80
CA ALA A 606 12.42 -20.01 8.98
C ALA A 606 13.24 -18.96 8.23
N ALA A 607 12.89 -18.65 6.97
CA ALA A 607 13.54 -17.62 6.18
C ALA A 607 13.36 -16.22 6.78
N SER A 608 12.20 -15.93 7.37
CA SER A 608 11.92 -14.66 8.06
C SER A 608 12.81 -14.48 9.29
N ILE A 609 13.01 -15.54 10.08
CA ILE A 609 13.88 -15.51 11.27
C ILE A 609 15.36 -15.49 10.86
N TYR A 610 15.75 -16.24 9.84
CA TYR A 610 17.10 -16.21 9.26
C TYR A 610 17.48 -14.82 8.74
N LYS A 611 16.57 -14.14 8.03
CA LYS A 611 16.78 -12.76 7.55
C LYS A 611 16.92 -11.73 8.67
N GLN A 612 16.22 -11.91 9.81
CA GLN A 612 16.48 -11.10 11.01
C GLN A 612 17.90 -11.34 11.56
N GLY A 613 18.40 -12.58 11.52
CA GLY A 613 19.78 -12.90 11.90
C GLY A 613 20.83 -12.29 10.98
N GLU A 614 20.60 -12.31 9.66
CA GLU A 614 21.46 -11.63 8.69
C GLU A 614 21.47 -10.11 8.88
N ALA A 615 20.31 -9.49 9.14
CA ALA A 615 20.20 -8.07 9.44
C ALA A 615 20.94 -7.70 10.74
N ALA A 616 20.80 -8.50 11.81
CA ALA A 616 21.53 -8.32 13.05
C ALA A 616 23.06 -8.43 12.86
N ARG A 617 23.52 -9.43 12.09
CA ARG A 617 24.94 -9.57 11.71
C ARG A 617 25.45 -8.35 10.92
N GLY A 618 24.68 -7.89 9.94
CA GLY A 618 25.00 -6.70 9.14
C GLY A 618 25.05 -5.40 9.96
N ALA A 619 24.23 -5.29 11.01
CA ALA A 619 24.26 -4.20 11.98
C ALA A 619 25.38 -4.33 13.03
N GLY A 620 26.17 -5.40 13.00
CA GLY A 620 27.25 -5.67 13.96
C GLY A 620 26.80 -6.33 15.28
N ASP A 621 25.49 -6.51 15.51
CA ASP A 621 24.98 -7.25 16.67
C ASP A 621 25.02 -8.76 16.41
N ALA A 622 26.23 -9.31 16.50
CA ALA A 622 26.47 -10.74 16.40
C ALA A 622 25.79 -11.54 17.53
N ARG A 623 25.40 -10.93 18.65
CA ARG A 623 24.71 -11.62 19.75
C ARG A 623 23.23 -11.84 19.42
N ALA A 624 22.55 -10.82 18.88
CA ALA A 624 21.22 -10.99 18.32
C ALA A 624 21.25 -11.94 17.12
N ALA A 625 22.26 -11.84 16.24
CA ALA A 625 22.41 -12.74 15.09
C ALA A 625 22.43 -14.22 15.50
N VAL A 626 23.28 -14.59 16.47
CA VAL A 626 23.31 -15.95 17.06
C VAL A 626 21.92 -16.36 17.56
N GLY A 627 21.25 -15.50 18.34
CA GLY A 627 19.91 -15.78 18.86
C GLY A 627 18.85 -16.00 17.78
N HIS A 628 18.91 -15.28 16.66
CA HIS A 628 18.03 -15.53 15.51
C HIS A 628 18.36 -16.84 14.80
N PHE A 629 19.63 -17.14 14.51
CA PHE A 629 20.01 -18.37 13.83
C PHE A 629 19.78 -19.64 14.69
N GLU A 630 20.03 -19.58 16.01
CA GLU A 630 19.69 -20.65 16.95
C GLU A 630 18.16 -20.90 17.00
N ARG A 631 17.33 -19.84 16.90
CA ARG A 631 15.87 -19.98 16.77
C ARG A 631 15.46 -20.72 15.49
N VAL A 632 16.12 -20.49 14.34
CA VAL A 632 15.84 -21.25 13.11
C VAL A 632 16.08 -22.75 13.29
N ALA A 633 17.15 -23.14 13.99
CA ALA A 633 17.40 -24.54 14.29
C ALA A 633 16.31 -25.14 15.22
N ALA A 634 15.81 -24.36 16.18
CA ALA A 634 14.75 -24.78 17.10
C ALA A 634 13.36 -24.96 16.42
N LEU A 635 13.08 -24.24 15.32
CA LEU A 635 11.82 -24.37 14.56
C LEU A 635 11.53 -25.81 14.11
N GLY A 636 12.56 -26.61 13.83
CA GLY A 636 12.39 -28.02 13.45
C GLY A 636 11.64 -28.84 14.51
N ALA A 637 11.80 -28.51 15.79
CA ALA A 637 11.06 -29.12 16.89
C ALA A 637 9.67 -28.50 17.06
N SER A 638 9.56 -27.18 17.12
CA SER A 638 8.28 -26.50 17.40
C SER A 638 7.27 -26.57 16.25
N THR A 639 7.72 -26.77 15.01
CA THR A 639 6.85 -27.02 13.85
C THR A 639 6.45 -28.49 13.68
N GLY A 640 6.79 -29.37 14.63
CA GLY A 640 6.44 -30.79 14.58
C GLY A 640 7.17 -31.56 13.46
N GLY A 641 8.41 -31.18 13.14
CA GLY A 641 9.22 -31.80 12.09
C GLY A 641 8.95 -31.31 10.67
N LEU A 642 8.05 -30.35 10.46
CA LEU A 642 7.77 -29.78 9.12
C LEU A 642 9.00 -29.11 8.49
N LEU A 643 9.82 -28.41 9.30
CA LEU A 643 11.11 -27.90 8.84
C LEU A 643 12.18 -29.00 8.89
N ALA A 644 12.32 -29.72 7.77
CA ALA A 644 13.23 -30.85 7.62
C ALA A 644 14.67 -30.52 8.04
N ALA A 645 15.42 -31.52 8.51
CA ALA A 645 16.84 -31.35 8.84
C ALA A 645 17.68 -30.91 7.62
N THR A 646 17.23 -31.27 6.42
CA THR A 646 17.81 -30.90 5.11
C THR A 646 17.27 -29.58 4.53
N SER A 647 16.49 -28.79 5.29
CA SER A 647 16.12 -27.43 4.86
C SER A 647 17.37 -26.59 4.63
N ALA A 648 17.50 -25.97 3.46
CA ALA A 648 18.63 -25.11 3.13
C ALA A 648 18.73 -23.90 4.08
N VAL A 649 17.59 -23.34 4.50
CA VAL A 649 17.54 -22.23 5.46
C VAL A 649 18.05 -22.68 6.83
N ARG A 650 17.68 -23.88 7.25
CA ARG A 650 18.16 -24.49 8.51
C ARG A 650 19.66 -24.78 8.46
N ALA A 651 20.17 -25.33 7.35
CA ALA A 651 21.59 -25.61 7.18
C ALA A 651 22.43 -24.31 7.18
N SER A 652 22.01 -23.29 6.43
CA SER A 652 22.65 -21.96 6.46
C SER A 652 22.63 -21.33 7.86
N ALA A 653 21.51 -21.41 8.58
CA ALA A 653 21.43 -20.92 9.95
C ALA A 653 22.40 -21.66 10.90
N GLN A 654 22.47 -23.00 10.84
CA GLN A 654 23.41 -23.79 11.64
C GLN A 654 24.88 -23.39 11.39
N PHE A 655 25.23 -23.06 10.14
CA PHE A 655 26.56 -22.57 9.79
C PHE A 655 26.80 -21.12 10.27
N ASP A 656 25.83 -20.23 10.07
CA ASP A 656 25.94 -18.81 10.42
C ASP A 656 25.95 -18.52 11.92
N VAL A 657 25.40 -19.43 12.75
CA VAL A 657 25.66 -19.44 14.21
C VAL A 657 27.17 -19.43 14.45
N ALA A 658 27.94 -20.30 13.79
CA ALA A 658 29.39 -20.36 14.00
C ALA A 658 30.11 -19.10 13.50
N ALA A 659 29.69 -18.53 12.37
CA ALA A 659 30.25 -17.29 11.84
C ALA A 659 30.04 -16.10 12.81
N ALA A 660 28.84 -15.97 13.38
CA ALA A 660 28.54 -14.92 14.36
C ALA A 660 29.26 -15.17 15.72
N LEU A 661 29.43 -16.43 16.14
CA LEU A 661 30.24 -16.76 17.32
C LEU A 661 31.74 -16.45 17.14
N ILE A 662 32.28 -16.65 15.93
CA ILE A 662 33.64 -16.21 15.56
C ILE A 662 33.76 -14.68 15.66
N GLN A 663 32.76 -13.92 15.20
CA GLN A 663 32.73 -12.46 15.33
C GLN A 663 32.69 -12.01 16.81
N LEU A 664 32.01 -12.76 17.68
CA LEU A 664 31.99 -12.56 19.14
C LEU A 664 33.26 -13.05 19.87
N LYS A 665 34.18 -13.75 19.18
CA LYS A 665 35.31 -14.50 19.77
C LYS A 665 34.89 -15.59 20.76
N ASP A 666 33.68 -16.13 20.63
CA ASP A 666 33.18 -17.29 21.39
C ASP A 666 33.69 -18.58 20.74
N TRP A 667 35.01 -18.75 20.76
CA TRP A 667 35.72 -19.84 20.07
C TRP A 667 35.25 -21.25 20.46
N PRO A 668 34.92 -21.57 21.74
CA PRO A 668 34.44 -22.89 22.12
C PRO A 668 33.06 -23.22 21.52
N ARG A 669 32.10 -22.29 21.56
CA ARG A 669 30.78 -22.51 20.95
C ARG A 669 30.87 -22.49 19.42
N ALA A 670 31.71 -21.63 18.84
CA ALA A 670 31.97 -21.63 17.40
C ALA A 670 32.49 -23.00 16.91
N ALA A 671 33.47 -23.57 17.61
CA ALA A 671 33.99 -24.90 17.27
C ALA A 671 32.91 -25.98 17.40
N THR A 672 32.14 -25.98 18.49
CA THR A 672 31.04 -26.92 18.72
C THR A 672 29.96 -26.83 17.62
N ALA A 673 29.61 -25.62 17.19
CA ALA A 673 28.65 -25.40 16.11
C ALA A 673 29.16 -25.95 14.76
N LEU A 674 30.45 -25.73 14.44
CA LEU A 674 31.09 -26.25 13.22
C LEU A 674 31.21 -27.78 13.23
N GLU A 675 31.52 -28.39 14.36
CA GLU A 675 31.57 -29.86 14.50
C GLU A 675 30.17 -30.49 14.40
N ASN A 676 29.14 -29.85 14.96
CA ASN A 676 27.75 -30.27 14.79
C ASN A 676 27.32 -30.17 13.32
N PHE A 677 27.61 -29.05 12.65
CA PHE A 677 27.32 -28.87 11.22
C PHE A 677 28.07 -29.89 10.35
N ARG A 678 29.34 -30.19 10.65
CA ARG A 678 30.13 -31.25 9.98
C ARG A 678 29.49 -32.63 10.09
N ARG A 679 28.92 -32.95 11.25
CA ARG A 679 28.25 -34.23 11.52
C ARG A 679 26.86 -34.32 10.89
N GLU A 680 26.09 -33.23 10.91
CA GLU A 680 24.67 -33.21 10.53
C GLU A 680 24.42 -32.91 9.06
N GLN A 681 25.31 -32.16 8.40
CA GLN A 681 25.12 -31.68 7.02
C GLN A 681 26.24 -32.13 6.05
N PRO A 682 26.71 -33.39 6.06
CA PRO A 682 27.98 -33.81 5.43
C PRO A 682 28.06 -33.65 3.90
N GLY A 683 26.92 -33.45 3.22
CA GLY A 683 26.85 -33.18 1.78
C GLY A 683 26.58 -31.70 1.40
N HIS A 684 26.50 -30.79 2.37
CA HIS A 684 26.17 -29.38 2.10
C HIS A 684 27.36 -28.61 1.50
N PRO A 685 27.16 -27.68 0.54
CA PRO A 685 28.26 -26.93 -0.10
C PRO A 685 29.20 -26.23 0.88
N LEU A 686 28.67 -25.72 2.00
CA LEU A 686 29.45 -25.06 3.05
C LEU A 686 30.37 -26.01 3.86
N GLN A 687 30.44 -27.32 3.58
CA GLN A 687 31.39 -28.22 4.26
C GLN A 687 32.86 -27.86 3.98
N ALA A 688 33.18 -27.35 2.80
CA ALA A 688 34.52 -26.84 2.48
C ALA A 688 34.94 -25.70 3.44
N GLU A 689 33.97 -24.84 3.78
CA GLU A 689 34.13 -23.66 4.63
C GLU A 689 34.29 -23.99 6.14
N VAL A 690 34.08 -25.25 6.55
CA VAL A 690 34.15 -25.68 7.96
C VAL A 690 35.61 -25.82 8.45
N ALA A 691 36.49 -26.42 7.66
CA ALA A 691 37.87 -26.69 8.08
C ALA A 691 38.69 -25.41 8.33
N PRO A 692 38.64 -24.36 7.47
CA PRO A 692 39.31 -23.09 7.75
C PRO A 692 38.83 -22.42 9.05
N ARG A 693 37.52 -22.44 9.32
CA ARG A 693 36.93 -21.83 10.52
C ARG A 693 37.24 -22.62 11.80
N LEU A 694 37.30 -23.96 11.74
CA LEU A 694 37.78 -24.77 12.87
C LEU A 694 39.28 -24.58 13.12
N ALA A 695 40.10 -24.47 12.07
CA ALA A 695 41.52 -24.18 12.21
C ALA A 695 41.76 -22.86 12.96
N LEU A 696 41.03 -21.80 12.58
CA LEU A 696 41.04 -20.51 13.29
C LEU A 696 40.53 -20.63 14.74
N ALA A 697 39.37 -21.25 14.95
CA ALA A 697 38.78 -21.38 16.29
C ALA A 697 39.67 -22.19 17.25
N TYR A 698 40.40 -23.19 16.76
CA TYR A 698 41.37 -23.94 17.55
C TYR A 698 42.69 -23.21 17.75
N LEU A 699 43.13 -22.39 16.79
CA LEU A 699 44.33 -21.55 16.91
C LEU A 699 44.17 -20.52 18.05
N GLU A 700 43.04 -19.80 18.07
CA GLU A 700 42.73 -18.82 19.12
C GLU A 700 42.50 -19.46 20.51
N GLN A 701 42.11 -20.75 20.55
CA GLN A 701 42.08 -21.55 21.79
C GLN A 701 43.46 -22.09 22.21
N ASN A 702 44.54 -21.79 21.49
CA ASN A 702 45.88 -22.39 21.65
C ASN A 702 45.89 -23.94 21.54
N ARG A 703 44.90 -24.54 20.86
CA ARG A 703 44.76 -25.99 20.68
C ARG A 703 45.54 -26.45 19.43
N HIS A 704 46.86 -26.17 19.43
CA HIS A 704 47.72 -26.21 18.25
C HIS A 704 47.65 -27.51 17.44
N SER A 705 47.65 -28.68 18.08
CA SER A 705 47.54 -29.99 17.39
C SER A 705 46.21 -30.19 16.63
N LEU A 706 45.11 -29.59 17.11
CA LEU A 706 43.81 -29.65 16.44
C LEU A 706 43.71 -28.61 15.32
N ALA A 707 44.25 -27.41 15.54
CA ALA A 707 44.39 -26.42 14.47
C ALA A 707 45.21 -26.98 13.30
N ALA A 708 46.34 -27.63 13.59
CA ALA A 708 47.18 -28.29 12.58
C ALA A 708 46.42 -29.37 11.80
N ALA A 709 45.67 -30.24 12.49
CA ALA A 709 44.86 -31.29 11.86
C ALA A 709 43.69 -30.75 11.01
N GLU A 710 43.24 -29.51 11.24
CA GLU A 710 42.27 -28.83 10.37
C GLU A 710 42.97 -28.14 9.18
N PHE A 711 44.13 -27.51 9.39
CA PHE A 711 44.96 -27.00 8.28
C PHE A 711 45.42 -28.10 7.31
N GLU A 712 45.70 -29.32 7.78
CA GLU A 712 45.94 -30.49 6.92
C GLU A 712 44.72 -30.82 6.03
N LYS A 713 43.50 -30.65 6.54
CA LYS A 713 42.26 -30.86 5.76
C LYS A 713 42.05 -29.74 4.74
N VAL A 714 42.34 -28.49 5.11
CA VAL A 714 42.37 -27.35 4.17
C VAL A 714 43.36 -27.61 3.05
N SER A 715 44.58 -28.08 3.37
CA SER A 715 45.58 -28.45 2.37
C SER A 715 45.11 -29.59 1.45
N ALA A 716 44.45 -30.61 2.00
CA ALA A 716 43.97 -31.77 1.23
C ALA A 716 42.71 -31.48 0.39
N ALA A 717 41.91 -30.48 0.74
CA ALA A 717 40.68 -30.09 0.04
C ALA A 717 40.88 -28.93 -0.97
N SER A 718 41.93 -28.12 -0.80
CA SER A 718 42.19 -26.97 -1.68
C SER A 718 42.57 -27.38 -3.10
N THR A 719 41.86 -26.81 -4.09
CA THR A 719 42.25 -26.86 -5.50
C THR A 719 43.33 -25.82 -5.85
N GLU A 720 43.59 -24.84 -4.99
CA GLU A 720 44.61 -23.82 -5.18
C GLU A 720 45.97 -24.27 -4.61
N PRO A 721 47.04 -24.37 -5.44
CA PRO A 721 48.33 -24.86 -4.98
C PRO A 721 49.01 -23.99 -3.91
N GLU A 722 48.83 -22.67 -4.00
CA GLU A 722 49.41 -21.70 -3.05
C GLU A 722 48.79 -21.85 -1.66
N LEU A 723 47.45 -21.88 -1.58
CA LEU A 723 46.72 -22.08 -0.33
C LEU A 723 46.92 -23.50 0.23
N ALA A 724 46.99 -24.51 -0.64
CA ALA A 724 47.30 -25.89 -0.23
C ALA A 724 48.69 -26.00 0.42
N ARG A 725 49.70 -25.31 -0.14
CA ARG A 725 51.06 -25.24 0.40
C ARG A 725 51.11 -24.43 1.70
N GLY A 726 50.47 -23.26 1.75
CA GLY A 726 50.43 -22.40 2.92
C GLY A 726 49.78 -23.08 4.13
N ALA A 727 48.64 -23.74 3.93
CA ALA A 727 47.98 -24.50 4.99
C ALA A 727 48.86 -25.66 5.51
N LEU A 728 49.57 -26.37 4.64
CA LEU A 728 50.46 -27.46 5.06
C LEU A 728 51.70 -26.97 5.82
N TRP A 729 52.23 -25.80 5.45
CA TRP A 729 53.28 -25.12 6.23
C TRP A 729 52.78 -24.75 7.62
N GLN A 730 51.60 -24.13 7.70
CA GLN A 730 51.00 -23.71 8.97
C GLN A 730 50.73 -24.89 9.89
N ALA A 731 50.30 -26.04 9.35
CA ALA A 731 50.15 -27.29 10.10
C ALA A 731 51.49 -27.79 10.68
N ALA A 732 52.58 -27.75 9.89
CA ALA A 732 53.90 -28.17 10.37
C ALA A 732 54.45 -27.27 11.49
N GLU A 733 54.30 -25.95 11.38
CA GLU A 733 54.66 -25.02 12.45
C GLU A 733 53.82 -25.22 13.72
N LEU A 734 52.53 -25.52 13.58
CA LEU A 734 51.65 -25.77 14.73
C LEU A 734 51.94 -27.11 15.42
N HIS A 735 52.34 -28.14 14.67
CA HIS A 735 52.87 -29.37 15.25
C HIS A 735 54.23 -29.15 15.93
N GLU A 736 55.14 -28.33 15.35
CA GLU A 736 56.37 -27.90 16.02
C GLU A 736 56.07 -27.17 17.34
N LYS A 737 55.13 -26.22 17.33
CA LYS A 737 54.72 -25.46 18.52
C LYS A 737 54.17 -26.40 19.60
N ALA A 738 53.25 -27.29 19.24
CA ALA A 738 52.70 -28.30 20.15
C ALA A 738 53.78 -29.25 20.72
N ALA A 739 54.79 -29.61 19.93
CA ALA A 739 55.91 -30.45 20.38
C ALA A 739 56.87 -29.71 21.33
N ARG A 740 57.04 -28.39 21.16
CA ARG A 740 57.86 -27.51 22.02
C ARG A 740 57.17 -27.16 23.34
N GLU A 741 55.85 -27.06 23.36
CA GLU A 741 55.03 -26.78 24.54
C GLU A 741 54.75 -28.03 25.39
N ALA A 742 54.97 -29.23 24.85
CA ALA A 742 54.77 -30.48 25.57
C ALA A 742 55.75 -30.60 26.76
N PRO A 743 55.28 -31.01 27.96
CA PRO A 743 56.17 -31.27 29.09
C PRO A 743 57.15 -32.40 28.73
N PRO A 744 58.39 -32.38 29.28
CA PRO A 744 59.40 -33.39 28.99
C PRO A 744 58.89 -34.80 29.34
N PRO A 745 59.24 -35.82 28.54
CA PRO A 745 58.72 -37.17 28.74
C PRO A 745 59.13 -37.72 30.11
N ALA A 746 58.13 -38.21 30.86
CA ALA A 746 58.37 -38.91 32.11
C ALA A 746 59.25 -40.17 31.87
N PRO A 747 60.13 -40.55 32.82
CA PRO A 747 61.04 -41.67 32.63
C PRO A 747 60.26 -42.99 32.49
N VAL A 748 60.31 -43.58 31.29
CA VAL A 748 59.56 -44.81 30.97
C VAL A 748 60.27 -46.02 31.58
N VAL A 749 59.65 -46.62 32.59
CA VAL A 749 60.01 -47.95 33.08
C VAL A 749 59.63 -48.99 32.02
N ALA A 750 60.57 -49.86 31.64
CA ALA A 750 60.36 -50.81 30.55
C ALA A 750 59.32 -51.89 30.89
N ALA A 751 58.40 -52.13 29.97
CA ALA A 751 57.41 -53.21 30.02
C ALA A 751 57.44 -54.06 28.74
N ALA A 752 57.05 -55.33 28.84
CA ALA A 752 57.29 -56.37 27.84
C ALA A 752 56.42 -56.25 26.55
N PRO A 753 56.88 -56.77 25.39
CA PRO A 753 56.20 -56.59 24.10
C PRO A 753 54.97 -57.49 23.93
N ALA A 754 53.86 -56.90 23.44
CA ALA A 754 52.64 -57.61 23.05
C ALA A 754 52.60 -57.94 21.54
N ARG A 755 51.69 -58.85 21.14
CA ARG A 755 51.68 -59.52 19.83
C ARG A 755 51.10 -58.67 18.68
N LYS A 756 51.57 -58.97 17.45
CA LYS A 756 50.95 -58.54 16.18
C LYS A 756 49.67 -59.35 15.86
N PRO A 757 48.62 -58.72 15.30
CA PRO A 757 47.70 -59.33 14.34
C PRO A 757 48.19 -59.10 12.88
N ALA A 758 47.51 -59.65 11.87
CA ALA A 758 47.98 -59.67 10.47
C ALA A 758 46.84 -59.67 9.42
N VAL A 759 47.19 -59.52 8.13
CA VAL A 759 46.35 -59.71 6.91
C VAL A 759 45.30 -58.58 6.69
N ARG A 760 44.98 -58.05 5.49
CA ARG A 760 45.19 -58.42 4.05
C ARG A 760 45.28 -57.16 3.15
N PRO A 761 45.91 -57.21 1.93
CA PRO A 761 45.85 -56.13 0.94
C PRO A 761 44.86 -56.36 -0.23
N PRO A 762 44.42 -55.31 -0.95
CA PRO A 762 43.79 -55.37 -2.29
C PRO A 762 44.78 -55.06 -3.45
N ALA A 763 44.30 -55.10 -4.70
CA ALA A 763 45.09 -55.24 -5.94
C ALA A 763 45.40 -53.91 -6.71
N PRO A 764 46.28 -53.90 -7.74
CA PRO A 764 46.90 -52.68 -8.30
C PRO A 764 46.53 -52.32 -9.76
N ALA A 765 46.62 -51.03 -10.11
CA ALA A 765 46.95 -50.45 -11.44
C ALA A 765 46.79 -48.89 -11.43
N PRO A 766 47.30 -48.12 -12.42
CA PRO A 766 48.29 -48.43 -13.45
C PRO A 766 49.57 -47.56 -13.35
N LYS A 767 50.57 -47.82 -14.21
CA LYS A 767 51.82 -47.02 -14.30
C LYS A 767 51.59 -45.73 -15.10
N ARG A 768 52.26 -44.62 -14.74
CA ARG A 768 52.45 -43.45 -15.62
C ARG A 768 53.89 -42.92 -15.52
N ASN A 769 54.58 -42.81 -16.65
CA ASN A 769 55.98 -42.36 -16.70
C ASN A 769 56.06 -40.82 -16.60
N THR A 770 56.79 -40.31 -15.61
CA THR A 770 57.46 -39.00 -15.67
C THR A 770 58.83 -39.11 -15.01
N ARG A 771 59.81 -38.40 -15.58
CA ARG A 771 61.24 -38.48 -15.23
C ARG A 771 61.58 -37.39 -14.22
N ALA A 772 61.87 -37.77 -12.98
CA ALA A 772 62.19 -36.85 -11.88
C ALA A 772 63.56 -37.18 -11.23
N ALA A 773 64.10 -36.22 -10.48
CA ALA A 773 65.38 -36.30 -9.78
C ALA A 773 65.41 -37.41 -8.70
N PRO A 774 66.60 -37.93 -8.31
CA PRO A 774 66.69 -39.06 -7.39
C PRO A 774 66.11 -38.75 -6.00
N ALA A 775 65.23 -39.62 -5.52
CA ALA A 775 64.71 -39.55 -4.16
C ALA A 775 65.76 -40.03 -3.14
N ALA A 776 65.82 -39.37 -1.99
CA ALA A 776 66.64 -39.82 -0.85
C ALA A 776 66.08 -41.14 -0.26
N PRO A 777 66.94 -42.01 0.31
CA PRO A 777 66.49 -43.26 0.93
C PRO A 777 65.66 -43.01 2.19
N VAL A 778 64.69 -43.89 2.44
CA VAL A 778 63.85 -43.86 3.64
C VAL A 778 64.62 -44.44 4.83
N GLU A 779 64.76 -43.65 5.89
CA GLU A 779 65.48 -44.01 7.12
C GLU A 779 64.64 -44.88 8.09
N PRO A 780 65.27 -45.65 9.00
CA PRO A 780 64.59 -46.50 9.98
C PRO A 780 63.76 -45.71 11.04
N PRO A 781 62.82 -46.36 11.75
CA PRO A 781 61.83 -45.70 12.59
C PRO A 781 62.39 -44.98 13.83
N LEU A 782 61.68 -43.92 14.23
CA LEU A 782 61.97 -43.03 15.36
C LEU A 782 61.85 -43.76 16.72
N ALA A 783 62.94 -44.37 17.18
CA ALA A 783 63.05 -44.95 18.51
C ALA A 783 63.55 -43.91 19.53
N GLY A 784 62.64 -43.35 20.33
CA GLY A 784 62.96 -42.46 21.47
C GLY A 784 62.25 -41.10 21.46
N SER A 785 61.88 -40.60 20.28
CA SER A 785 61.19 -39.31 20.11
C SER A 785 59.80 -39.29 20.74
N THR A 786 59.34 -38.12 21.23
CA THR A 786 57.95 -37.98 21.71
C THR A 786 56.93 -38.10 20.57
N PRO A 787 55.66 -38.47 20.84
CA PRO A 787 54.64 -38.57 19.79
C PRO A 787 54.39 -37.25 19.06
N LEU A 788 54.37 -36.12 19.78
CA LEU A 788 54.16 -34.80 19.18
C LEU A 788 55.34 -34.36 18.31
N LEU A 789 56.58 -34.59 18.76
CA LEU A 789 57.76 -34.34 17.95
C LEU A 789 57.79 -35.22 16.69
N THR A 790 57.41 -36.48 16.83
CA THR A 790 57.24 -37.42 15.71
C THR A 790 56.25 -36.89 14.67
N THR A 791 55.16 -36.25 15.10
CA THR A 791 54.19 -35.60 14.20
C THR A 791 54.78 -34.35 13.54
N ALA A 792 55.49 -33.50 14.28
CA ALA A 792 56.14 -32.30 13.74
C ALA A 792 57.17 -32.62 12.66
N LEU A 793 58.04 -33.61 12.90
CA LEU A 793 59.01 -34.10 11.92
C LEU A 793 58.30 -34.60 10.64
N LYS A 794 57.29 -35.46 10.79
CA LYS A 794 56.48 -35.98 9.67
C LYS A 794 55.73 -34.88 8.91
N ALA A 795 55.30 -33.81 9.58
CA ALA A 795 54.62 -32.70 8.93
C ALA A 795 55.56 -31.92 8.00
N TYR A 796 56.79 -31.61 8.45
CA TYR A 796 57.80 -31.00 7.58
C TYR A 796 58.30 -31.95 6.48
N GLU A 797 58.41 -33.26 6.74
CA GLU A 797 58.76 -34.26 5.71
C GLU A 797 57.65 -34.37 4.64
N ASN A 798 56.37 -34.41 5.04
CA ASN A 798 55.21 -34.39 4.14
C ASN A 798 55.11 -33.06 3.36
N TYR A 799 55.41 -31.93 3.99
CA TYR A 799 55.54 -30.64 3.31
C TYR A 799 56.61 -30.70 2.21
N LEU A 800 57.82 -31.18 2.54
CA LEU A 800 58.92 -31.32 1.58
C LEU A 800 58.60 -32.28 0.43
N GLN A 801 57.85 -33.35 0.70
CA GLN A 801 57.44 -34.33 -0.31
C GLN A 801 56.41 -33.75 -1.32
N ARG A 802 55.49 -32.89 -0.86
CA ARG A 802 54.46 -32.27 -1.71
C ARG A 802 54.90 -30.96 -2.35
N HIS A 803 55.73 -30.18 -1.66
CA HIS A 803 56.11 -28.82 -2.01
C HIS A 803 57.63 -28.63 -1.89
N PRO A 804 58.44 -29.22 -2.80
CA PRO A 804 59.88 -29.00 -2.85
C PRO A 804 60.27 -27.58 -3.31
N LEU A 805 59.29 -26.78 -3.76
CA LEU A 805 59.41 -25.37 -4.13
C LEU A 805 58.29 -24.56 -3.44
N PRO A 806 58.51 -23.25 -3.14
CA PRO A 806 59.72 -22.47 -3.41
C PRO A 806 60.92 -22.91 -2.56
N LEU A 807 62.12 -22.71 -3.09
CA LEU A 807 63.34 -23.28 -2.50
C LEU A 807 63.59 -22.77 -1.08
N GLU A 808 63.35 -21.49 -0.79
CA GLU A 808 63.58 -20.90 0.54
C GLU A 808 62.79 -21.62 1.63
N THR A 809 61.46 -21.77 1.47
CA THR A 809 60.61 -22.47 2.44
C THR A 809 60.99 -23.95 2.57
N ALA A 810 61.43 -24.58 1.48
CA ALA A 810 61.94 -25.94 1.51
C ALA A 810 63.32 -26.05 2.19
N VAL A 811 64.16 -25.01 2.18
CA VAL A 811 65.42 -24.96 2.95
C VAL A 811 65.13 -24.69 4.43
N GLU A 812 64.17 -23.81 4.75
CA GLU A 812 63.69 -23.61 6.13
C GLU A 812 63.13 -24.92 6.71
N ALA A 813 62.30 -25.68 5.98
CA ALA A 813 61.82 -27.00 6.43
C ALA A 813 62.96 -27.96 6.80
N ARG A 814 64.00 -28.06 5.94
CA ARG A 814 65.18 -28.90 6.20
C ARG A 814 65.94 -28.45 7.45
N TRP A 815 66.04 -27.14 7.67
CA TRP A 815 66.66 -26.55 8.86
C TRP A 815 65.84 -26.81 10.13
N ARG A 816 64.51 -26.69 10.07
CA ARG A 816 63.60 -27.02 11.18
C ARG A 816 63.71 -28.48 11.59
N ILE A 817 63.72 -29.40 10.63
CA ILE A 817 63.95 -30.82 10.90
C ILE A 817 65.31 -31.04 11.60
N ALA A 818 66.39 -30.38 11.14
CA ALA A 818 67.69 -30.49 11.78
C ALA A 818 67.70 -29.99 13.24
N GLU A 819 67.06 -28.85 13.52
CA GLU A 819 66.98 -28.27 14.86
C GLU A 819 66.07 -29.07 15.81
N LEU A 820 64.97 -29.63 15.30
CA LEU A 820 64.12 -30.56 16.06
C LEU A 820 64.90 -31.84 16.42
N LEU A 821 65.65 -32.42 15.48
CA LEU A 821 66.52 -33.59 15.74
C LEU A 821 67.67 -33.28 16.70
N ARG A 822 68.26 -32.07 16.62
CA ARG A 822 69.28 -31.61 17.57
C ARG A 822 68.70 -31.50 18.99
N THR A 823 67.47 -31.01 19.11
CA THR A 823 66.73 -30.89 20.38
C THR A 823 66.39 -32.28 20.96
N ASP A 824 66.03 -33.24 20.11
CA ASP A 824 65.78 -34.65 20.46
C ASP A 824 67.06 -35.48 20.67
N LYS A 825 68.24 -34.82 20.72
CA LYS A 825 69.55 -35.44 20.94
C LYS A 825 69.94 -36.49 19.88
N GLN A 826 69.54 -36.28 18.62
CA GLN A 826 69.92 -37.11 17.46
C GLN A 826 70.93 -36.38 16.54
N PRO A 827 72.18 -36.12 16.99
CA PRO A 827 73.12 -35.25 16.29
C PRO A 827 73.51 -35.76 14.88
N GLU A 828 73.69 -37.05 14.69
CA GLU A 828 74.02 -37.63 13.36
C GLU A 828 72.95 -37.32 12.31
N ARG A 829 71.67 -37.40 12.69
CA ARG A 829 70.56 -37.10 11.80
C ARG A 829 70.38 -35.60 11.62
N ALA A 830 70.64 -34.79 12.65
CA ALA A 830 70.70 -33.33 12.51
C ALA A 830 71.81 -32.90 11.53
N LEU A 831 73.01 -33.49 11.62
CA LEU A 831 74.14 -33.27 10.69
C LEU A 831 73.79 -33.71 9.25
N ALA A 832 73.06 -34.82 9.09
CA ALA A 832 72.58 -35.25 7.77
C ALA A 832 71.60 -34.24 7.14
N TRP A 833 70.69 -33.66 7.92
CA TRP A 833 69.80 -32.60 7.43
C TRP A 833 70.51 -31.24 7.24
N GLN A 834 71.50 -30.90 8.06
CA GLN A 834 72.38 -29.74 7.83
C GLN A 834 73.16 -29.88 6.53
N ARG A 835 73.66 -31.07 6.19
CA ARG A 835 74.26 -31.34 4.88
C ARG A 835 73.25 -31.12 3.74
N ARG A 836 72.00 -31.60 3.89
CA ARG A 836 70.91 -31.33 2.93
C ARG A 836 70.54 -29.83 2.82
N VAL A 837 70.77 -29.02 3.86
CA VAL A 837 70.63 -27.54 3.82
C VAL A 837 71.78 -26.90 3.05
N GLN A 838 73.02 -27.29 3.34
CA GLN A 838 74.22 -26.83 2.63
C GLN A 838 74.15 -27.17 1.13
N GLU A 839 73.82 -28.43 0.79
CA GLU A 839 73.65 -28.90 -0.58
C GLU A 839 72.52 -28.13 -1.31
N ALA A 840 71.41 -27.83 -0.64
CA ALA A 840 70.30 -27.10 -1.24
C ALA A 840 70.62 -25.63 -1.52
N ASP A 841 71.38 -24.94 -0.65
CA ASP A 841 71.83 -23.57 -0.91
C ASP A 841 72.98 -23.50 -1.93
N ALA A 842 73.92 -24.46 -1.91
CA ALA A 842 75.02 -24.52 -2.87
C ALA A 842 74.53 -24.77 -4.31
N ASN A 843 73.53 -25.64 -4.49
CA ASN A 843 72.94 -25.96 -5.79
C ASN A 843 71.76 -25.03 -6.19
N ALA A 844 71.50 -23.95 -5.43
CA ALA A 844 70.29 -23.14 -5.58
C ALA A 844 70.21 -22.32 -6.89
N GLY A 845 71.35 -21.99 -7.53
CA GLY A 845 71.38 -21.17 -8.74
C GLY A 845 70.69 -19.81 -8.56
N GLU A 846 69.79 -19.45 -9.47
CA GLU A 846 68.99 -18.22 -9.40
C GLU A 846 67.94 -18.24 -8.28
N ALA A 847 67.55 -19.41 -7.77
CA ALA A 847 66.61 -19.53 -6.65
C ALA A 847 67.28 -19.30 -5.26
N ARG A 848 68.55 -18.87 -5.24
CA ARG A 848 69.34 -18.63 -4.03
C ARG A 848 69.03 -17.28 -3.40
N THR A 849 68.47 -17.27 -2.20
CA THR A 849 68.03 -16.05 -1.53
C THR A 849 69.05 -15.56 -0.48
N ALA A 850 68.73 -14.50 0.26
CA ALA A 850 69.49 -14.12 1.45
C ALA A 850 69.28 -15.13 2.60
N ARG A 851 68.07 -15.69 2.74
CA ARG A 851 67.74 -16.68 3.78
C ARG A 851 68.38 -18.02 3.51
N THR A 852 68.36 -18.53 2.26
CA THR A 852 69.06 -19.79 1.93
C THR A 852 70.55 -19.68 2.22
N ARG A 853 71.19 -18.56 1.85
CA ARG A 853 72.62 -18.30 2.13
C ARG A 853 72.94 -18.28 3.62
N THR A 854 72.06 -17.67 4.42
CA THR A 854 72.21 -17.63 5.88
C THR A 854 72.17 -19.05 6.46
N LEU A 855 71.17 -19.85 6.08
CA LEU A 855 71.01 -21.23 6.57
C LEU A 855 72.10 -22.17 6.03
N GLY A 856 72.50 -22.02 4.76
CA GLY A 856 73.61 -22.77 4.15
C GLY A 856 74.96 -22.46 4.80
N GLY A 857 75.20 -21.19 5.17
CA GLY A 857 76.37 -20.77 5.94
C GLY A 857 76.38 -21.32 7.36
N GLN A 858 75.25 -21.21 8.08
CA GLN A 858 75.11 -21.78 9.43
C GLN A 858 75.24 -23.31 9.44
N ALA A 859 74.72 -24.01 8.44
CA ALA A 859 74.92 -25.44 8.25
C ALA A 859 76.39 -25.79 7.93
N THR A 860 77.05 -25.02 7.05
CA THR A 860 78.48 -25.21 6.73
C THR A 860 79.35 -25.04 7.98
N LEU A 861 79.04 -24.07 8.84
CA LEU A 861 79.72 -23.87 10.12
C LEU A 861 79.50 -25.04 11.09
N ALA A 862 78.27 -25.54 11.21
CA ALA A 862 77.95 -26.69 12.07
C ALA A 862 78.67 -27.97 11.61
N LEU A 863 78.83 -28.17 10.30
CA LEU A 863 79.55 -29.30 9.71
C LEU A 863 81.08 -29.22 9.94
N ALA A 864 81.64 -28.07 10.33
CA ALA A 864 83.06 -27.94 10.68
C ALA A 864 83.39 -28.42 12.11
N GLU A 865 82.42 -28.40 13.03
CA GLU A 865 82.65 -28.79 14.43
C GLU A 865 83.06 -30.27 14.64
N PRO A 866 82.49 -31.29 13.95
CA PRO A 866 83.01 -32.67 14.07
C PRO A 866 84.45 -32.81 13.54
N VAL A 867 84.85 -32.01 12.55
CA VAL A 867 86.23 -31.96 12.04
C VAL A 867 87.17 -31.37 13.11
N ARG A 868 86.75 -30.26 13.74
CA ARG A 868 87.47 -29.63 14.86
C ARG A 868 87.59 -30.55 16.07
N ALA A 869 86.54 -31.30 16.41
CA ALA A 869 86.59 -32.30 17.48
C ALA A 869 87.64 -33.40 17.18
N ALA A 870 87.71 -33.87 15.94
CA ALA A 870 88.74 -34.83 15.50
C ALA A 870 90.17 -34.25 15.53
N TYR A 871 90.34 -32.94 15.31
CA TYR A 871 91.63 -32.25 15.52
C TYR A 871 92.01 -32.15 17.01
N GLN A 872 91.05 -31.82 17.88
CA GLN A 872 91.29 -31.64 19.32
C GLN A 872 91.69 -32.94 20.03
N GLN A 873 91.26 -34.09 19.52
CA GLN A 873 91.64 -35.41 20.04
C GLN A 873 93.12 -35.78 19.80
N VAL A 874 93.86 -35.05 18.95
CA VAL A 874 95.27 -35.33 18.66
C VAL A 874 96.21 -34.53 19.57
N ALA A 875 97.00 -35.24 20.39
CA ALA A 875 97.97 -34.67 21.33
C ALA A 875 99.42 -34.94 20.89
N LEU A 876 100.32 -33.98 21.12
CA LEU A 876 101.74 -34.06 20.71
C LEU A 876 102.60 -34.83 21.73
N VAL A 877 102.35 -36.13 21.80
CA VAL A 877 103.07 -37.11 22.65
C VAL A 877 103.99 -38.02 21.83
N GLU A 878 104.84 -38.81 22.50
CA GLU A 878 105.64 -39.85 21.83
C GLU A 878 104.74 -40.88 21.11
N PRO A 879 105.05 -41.34 19.88
CA PRO A 879 106.15 -40.88 19.01
C PRO A 879 105.83 -39.56 18.29
N LEU A 880 106.56 -38.49 18.67
CA LEU A 880 106.20 -37.10 18.37
C LEU A 880 106.08 -36.81 16.86
N ALA A 881 106.94 -37.39 16.03
CA ALA A 881 106.91 -37.19 14.58
C ALA A 881 105.62 -37.72 13.91
N GLN A 882 105.01 -38.78 14.45
CA GLN A 882 103.75 -39.32 13.93
C GLN A 882 102.57 -38.45 14.39
N GLN A 883 102.53 -38.08 15.68
CA GLN A 883 101.47 -37.24 16.23
C GLN A 883 101.49 -35.83 15.62
N LEU A 884 102.67 -35.24 15.38
CA LEU A 884 102.82 -33.95 14.72
C LEU A 884 102.30 -33.99 13.27
N LYS A 885 102.61 -35.05 12.52
CA LYS A 885 102.08 -35.26 11.16
C LYS A 885 100.54 -35.38 11.17
N LEU A 886 99.98 -36.13 12.13
CA LEU A 886 98.54 -36.31 12.27
C LEU A 886 97.84 -35.00 12.69
N LYS A 887 98.34 -34.30 13.71
CA LYS A 887 97.75 -33.04 14.20
C LYS A 887 97.83 -31.95 13.13
N LYS A 888 98.92 -31.88 12.36
CA LYS A 888 99.03 -30.98 11.19
C LYS A 888 98.01 -31.32 10.10
N ALA A 889 97.85 -32.60 9.75
CA ALA A 889 96.85 -33.00 8.75
C ALA A 889 95.41 -32.64 9.18
N ARG A 890 95.05 -32.89 10.46
CA ARG A 890 93.76 -32.48 11.02
C ARG A 890 93.61 -30.96 11.14
N LEU A 891 94.70 -30.22 11.40
CA LEU A 891 94.69 -28.75 11.39
C LEU A 891 94.35 -28.24 9.98
N GLU A 892 95.04 -28.72 8.95
CA GLU A 892 94.75 -28.35 7.56
C GLU A 892 93.32 -28.69 7.12
N GLU A 893 92.80 -29.84 7.54
CA GLU A 893 91.41 -30.26 7.30
C GLU A 893 90.39 -29.32 7.98
N THR A 894 90.63 -28.98 9.25
CA THR A 894 89.76 -28.08 10.02
C THR A 894 89.83 -26.63 9.52
N LEU A 895 91.02 -26.17 9.11
CA LEU A 895 91.21 -24.85 8.50
C LEU A 895 90.44 -24.74 7.17
N ARG A 896 90.42 -25.79 6.35
CA ARG A 896 89.59 -25.83 5.12
C ARG A 896 88.09 -25.77 5.44
N ALA A 897 87.64 -26.47 6.48
CA ALA A 897 86.23 -26.44 6.90
C ALA A 897 85.77 -25.04 7.34
N TYR A 898 86.57 -24.33 8.15
CA TYR A 898 86.26 -22.94 8.52
C TYR A 898 86.48 -21.93 7.39
N ALA A 899 87.42 -22.17 6.46
CA ALA A 899 87.55 -21.36 5.26
C ALA A 899 86.27 -21.42 4.41
N ALA A 900 85.75 -22.62 4.12
CA ALA A 900 84.51 -22.82 3.39
C ALA A 900 83.29 -22.17 4.09
N ALA A 901 83.24 -22.19 5.42
CA ALA A 901 82.22 -21.44 6.18
C ALA A 901 82.38 -19.92 6.01
N SER A 902 83.62 -19.41 6.12
CA SER A 902 83.93 -17.98 5.99
C SER A 902 83.65 -17.43 4.58
N GLU A 903 83.84 -18.24 3.54
CA GLU A 903 83.60 -17.88 2.13
C GLU A 903 82.13 -17.61 1.80
N VAL A 904 81.18 -18.10 2.60
CA VAL A 904 79.75 -17.79 2.42
C VAL A 904 79.44 -16.31 2.71
N GLY A 905 80.35 -15.60 3.41
CA GLY A 905 80.32 -14.15 3.57
C GLY A 905 79.22 -13.60 4.50
N ILE A 906 78.47 -14.48 5.19
CA ILE A 906 77.46 -14.13 6.18
C ILE A 906 78.14 -13.72 7.49
N ALA A 907 77.90 -12.50 7.98
CA ALA A 907 78.60 -11.92 9.13
C ALA A 907 78.82 -12.88 10.32
N GLU A 908 77.76 -13.46 10.91
CA GLU A 908 77.87 -14.39 12.07
C GLU A 908 78.73 -15.62 11.78
N VAL A 909 78.68 -16.11 10.54
CA VAL A 909 79.43 -17.30 10.10
C VAL A 909 80.90 -16.93 9.89
N THR A 910 81.17 -15.79 9.26
CA THR A 910 82.52 -15.28 9.03
C THR A 910 83.23 -14.91 10.34
N THR A 911 82.54 -14.32 11.32
CA THR A 911 83.12 -14.02 12.65
C THR A 911 83.41 -15.28 13.44
N ALA A 912 82.48 -16.26 13.45
CA ALA A 912 82.69 -17.57 14.06
C ALA A 912 83.88 -18.30 13.45
N ALA A 913 83.92 -18.41 12.12
CA ALA A 913 85.00 -19.06 11.39
C ALA A 913 86.35 -18.38 11.65
N THR A 914 86.40 -17.04 11.68
CA THR A 914 87.64 -16.30 11.97
C THR A 914 88.12 -16.56 13.41
N PHE A 915 87.22 -16.54 14.39
CA PHE A 915 87.54 -16.86 15.79
C PHE A 915 88.05 -18.30 15.95
N HIS A 916 87.36 -19.28 15.36
CA HIS A 916 87.79 -20.68 15.44
C HIS A 916 89.13 -20.92 14.71
N THR A 917 89.34 -20.28 13.56
CA THR A 917 90.63 -20.30 12.84
C THR A 917 91.77 -19.76 13.73
N ALA A 918 91.58 -18.61 14.37
CA ALA A 918 92.55 -18.05 15.31
C ALA A 918 92.80 -18.98 16.51
N SER A 919 91.74 -19.55 17.09
CA SER A 919 91.82 -20.52 18.19
C SER A 919 92.55 -21.81 17.81
N LEU A 920 92.49 -22.25 16.55
CA LEU A 920 93.25 -23.41 16.05
C LEU A 920 94.74 -23.11 15.94
N TYR A 921 95.11 -21.93 15.43
CA TYR A 921 96.52 -21.49 15.42
C TYR A 921 97.09 -21.36 16.84
N GLN A 922 96.31 -20.80 17.77
CA GLN A 922 96.71 -20.69 19.19
C GLN A 922 96.85 -22.05 19.87
N ASP A 923 95.89 -22.97 19.66
CA ASP A 923 95.96 -24.34 20.18
C ASP A 923 97.18 -25.09 19.63
N PHE A 924 97.47 -24.96 18.34
CA PHE A 924 98.61 -25.64 17.72
C PHE A 924 99.95 -25.11 18.23
N GLY A 925 100.12 -23.78 18.33
CA GLY A 925 101.32 -23.16 18.91
C GLY A 925 101.53 -23.62 20.37
N LYS A 926 100.48 -23.54 21.20
CA LYS A 926 100.53 -24.04 22.58
C LYS A 926 100.83 -25.53 22.66
N ALA A 927 100.22 -26.36 21.81
CA ALA A 927 100.44 -27.81 21.83
C ALA A 927 101.89 -28.21 21.50
N MET A 928 102.62 -27.37 20.75
CA MET A 928 104.07 -27.56 20.53
C MET A 928 104.90 -27.18 21.77
N LEU A 929 104.59 -26.07 22.44
CA LEU A 929 105.21 -25.70 23.72
C LEU A 929 104.96 -26.75 24.82
N ASP A 930 103.74 -27.28 24.90
CA ASP A 930 103.33 -28.32 25.86
C ASP A 930 103.79 -29.74 25.47
N SER A 931 104.44 -29.92 24.30
CA SER A 931 104.75 -31.25 23.74
C SER A 931 105.72 -32.09 24.59
N ALA A 932 105.72 -33.40 24.34
CA ALA A 932 106.59 -34.34 25.05
C ALA A 932 108.07 -34.15 24.65
N ARG A 933 108.90 -33.70 25.60
CA ARG A 933 110.34 -33.48 25.39
C ARG A 933 111.11 -34.82 25.33
N PRO A 934 112.14 -34.97 24.48
CA PRO A 934 112.91 -36.21 24.38
C PRO A 934 113.58 -36.64 25.70
N LYS A 935 113.34 -37.88 26.12
CA LYS A 935 113.74 -38.47 27.43
C LYS A 935 115.26 -38.62 27.70
N LYS A 936 116.13 -38.00 26.89
CA LYS A 936 117.60 -38.16 26.97
C LYS A 936 118.40 -36.84 26.89
N LEU A 937 117.73 -35.68 26.89
CA LEU A 937 118.41 -34.38 26.89
C LEU A 937 119.05 -34.08 28.26
N LYS A 938 120.27 -33.55 28.25
CA LYS A 938 120.88 -32.87 29.40
C LYS A 938 120.16 -31.54 29.66
N LYS A 939 120.43 -30.89 30.80
CA LYS A 939 119.80 -29.60 31.15
C LYS A 939 119.95 -28.56 30.03
N ASP A 940 121.17 -28.30 29.58
CA ASP A 940 121.45 -27.24 28.61
C ASP A 940 120.86 -27.57 27.21
N GLU A 941 120.84 -28.86 26.87
CA GLU A 941 120.20 -29.40 25.66
C GLU A 941 118.66 -29.29 25.73
N LEU A 942 118.07 -29.40 26.93
CA LEU A 942 116.65 -29.22 27.18
C LEU A 942 116.24 -27.74 27.10
N GLU A 943 117.04 -26.81 27.62
CA GLU A 943 116.76 -25.37 27.47
C GLU A 943 116.87 -24.94 26.00
N GLN A 944 117.89 -25.42 25.27
CA GLN A 944 117.99 -25.20 23.81
C GLN A 944 116.79 -25.78 23.06
N TYR A 945 116.28 -26.95 23.47
CA TYR A 945 115.09 -27.56 22.89
C TYR A 945 113.81 -26.78 23.22
N ASN A 946 113.69 -26.21 24.42
CA ASN A 946 112.58 -25.33 24.81
C ASN A 946 112.59 -24.04 23.97
N VAL A 947 113.74 -23.37 23.83
CA VAL A 947 113.90 -22.17 22.97
C VAL A 947 113.56 -22.49 21.52
N MET A 948 114.00 -23.64 20.99
CA MET A 948 113.62 -24.09 19.65
C MET A 948 112.10 -24.31 19.53
N LEU A 949 111.43 -24.87 20.54
CA LEU A 949 109.96 -25.00 20.54
C LEU A 949 109.27 -23.62 20.58
N GLU A 950 109.82 -22.64 21.31
CA GLU A 950 109.34 -21.26 21.33
C GLU A 950 109.48 -20.60 19.95
N GLU A 951 110.65 -20.70 19.30
CA GLU A 951 110.88 -20.22 17.94
C GLU A 951 109.94 -20.87 16.90
N GLN A 952 109.64 -22.16 17.05
CA GLN A 952 108.69 -22.87 16.16
C GLN A 952 107.22 -22.58 16.47
N ALA A 953 106.87 -22.23 17.72
CA ALA A 953 105.49 -21.89 18.12
C ALA A 953 105.13 -20.43 17.82
N PHE A 954 106.09 -19.50 17.94
CA PHE A 954 105.88 -18.06 17.77
C PHE A 954 105.16 -17.65 16.47
N PRO A 955 105.44 -18.22 15.28
CA PRO A 955 104.69 -17.91 14.05
C PRO A 955 103.20 -18.27 14.11
N PHE A 956 102.83 -19.28 14.90
CA PHE A 956 101.44 -19.70 15.07
C PHE A 956 100.71 -18.81 16.07
N GLU A 957 101.40 -18.34 17.11
CA GLU A 957 100.84 -17.36 18.06
C GLU A 957 100.62 -15.99 17.38
N GLU A 958 101.61 -15.46 16.65
CA GLU A 958 101.42 -14.21 15.89
C GLU A 958 100.32 -14.35 14.83
N LYS A 959 100.17 -15.52 14.18
CA LYS A 959 99.06 -15.77 13.24
C LYS A 959 97.70 -15.81 13.93
N ALA A 960 97.62 -16.42 15.12
CA ALA A 960 96.41 -16.38 15.94
C ALA A 960 96.03 -14.94 16.33
N ILE A 961 97.02 -14.16 16.76
CA ILE A 961 96.83 -12.74 17.12
C ILE A 961 96.39 -11.92 15.90
N GLU A 962 97.02 -12.07 14.73
CA GLU A 962 96.62 -11.40 13.48
C GLU A 962 95.14 -11.66 13.14
N LEU A 963 94.69 -12.91 13.28
CA LEU A 963 93.31 -13.33 13.00
C LEU A 963 92.33 -12.84 14.06
N TYR A 964 92.66 -12.92 15.35
CA TYR A 964 91.83 -12.33 16.41
C TYR A 964 91.71 -10.81 16.25
N GLU A 965 92.81 -10.09 15.94
CA GLU A 965 92.77 -8.66 15.68
C GLU A 965 91.91 -8.34 14.44
N THR A 966 91.94 -9.21 13.43
CA THR A 966 91.14 -9.05 12.21
C THR A 966 89.65 -9.28 12.47
N ASN A 967 89.29 -10.15 13.41
CA ASN A 967 87.91 -10.27 13.87
C ASN A 967 87.49 -9.09 14.76
N ALA A 968 88.36 -8.67 15.70
CA ALA A 968 88.12 -7.54 16.59
C ALA A 968 87.92 -6.21 15.82
N ARG A 969 88.68 -5.98 14.75
CA ARG A 969 88.54 -4.83 13.85
C ARG A 969 87.17 -4.72 13.16
N ARG A 970 86.31 -5.75 13.20
CA ARG A 970 84.95 -5.70 12.61
C ARG A 970 83.95 -4.88 13.44
N THR A 971 84.34 -4.46 14.65
CA THR A 971 83.61 -3.45 15.46
C THR A 971 83.39 -2.15 14.70
N THR A 972 84.38 -1.69 13.91
CA THR A 972 84.26 -0.49 13.04
C THR A 972 83.32 -0.69 11.85
N GLN A 973 82.91 -1.93 11.59
CA GLN A 973 81.92 -2.33 10.57
C GLN A 973 80.54 -2.61 11.20
N GLY A 974 80.34 -2.25 12.49
CA GLY A 974 79.12 -2.49 13.25
C GLY A 974 78.91 -3.93 13.73
N LEU A 975 79.91 -4.81 13.59
CA LEU A 975 79.80 -6.22 13.96
C LEU A 975 80.40 -6.49 15.35
N TYR A 976 79.54 -6.88 16.30
CA TYR A 976 79.93 -7.15 17.70
C TYR A 976 79.19 -8.35 18.31
N ASP A 977 79.22 -9.48 17.61
CA ASP A 977 78.69 -10.74 18.14
C ASP A 977 79.63 -11.39 19.19
N ARG A 978 79.18 -12.52 19.75
CA ARG A 978 79.91 -13.35 20.73
C ARG A 978 81.33 -13.76 20.28
N TRP A 979 81.60 -13.87 18.98
CA TRP A 979 82.88 -14.32 18.44
C TRP A 979 83.85 -13.15 18.27
N VAL A 980 83.35 -11.96 17.91
CA VAL A 980 84.12 -10.70 17.99
C VAL A 980 84.49 -10.43 19.45
N GLN A 981 83.53 -10.57 20.37
CA GLN A 981 83.76 -10.46 21.82
C GLN A 981 84.78 -11.49 22.33
N ALA A 982 84.67 -12.77 21.92
CA ALA A 982 85.64 -13.80 22.30
C ALA A 982 87.05 -13.54 21.73
N SER A 983 87.14 -12.91 20.56
CA SER A 983 88.42 -12.49 19.96
C SER A 983 89.08 -11.37 20.75
N LEU A 984 88.30 -10.35 21.17
CA LEU A 984 88.77 -9.31 22.09
C LEU A 984 89.22 -9.89 23.44
N ALA A 985 88.48 -10.85 23.99
CA ALA A 985 88.84 -11.54 25.24
C ALA A 985 90.11 -12.42 25.12
N ALA A 986 90.39 -12.98 23.93
CA ALA A 986 91.65 -13.67 23.66
C ALA A 986 92.81 -12.68 23.53
N LEU A 987 92.62 -11.57 22.80
CA LEU A 987 93.60 -10.50 22.66
C LEU A 987 93.97 -9.83 23.97
N ALA A 988 93.02 -9.67 24.90
CA ALA A 988 93.28 -9.16 26.25
C ALA A 988 94.27 -10.05 27.04
N LYS A 989 94.38 -11.35 26.71
CA LYS A 989 95.36 -12.26 27.31
C LYS A 989 96.70 -12.24 26.57
N LEU A 990 96.67 -12.17 25.23
CA LEU A 990 97.86 -12.26 24.36
C LEU A 990 98.63 -10.93 24.25
N LYS A 991 97.93 -9.79 24.18
CA LYS A 991 98.53 -8.44 24.12
C LYS A 991 97.85 -7.52 25.17
N PRO A 992 98.05 -7.79 26.48
CA PRO A 992 97.30 -7.14 27.56
C PRO A 992 97.47 -5.62 27.63
N VAL A 993 98.66 -5.09 27.36
CA VAL A 993 98.90 -3.62 27.35
C VAL A 993 98.00 -2.91 26.33
N ARG A 994 97.67 -3.58 25.22
CA ARG A 994 96.80 -3.08 24.16
C ARG A 994 95.32 -3.34 24.46
N TYR A 995 94.95 -4.54 24.86
CA TYR A 995 93.54 -4.99 24.86
C TYR A 995 92.93 -5.24 26.25
N ALA A 996 93.71 -5.39 27.32
CA ALA A 996 93.18 -5.58 28.68
C ALA A 996 92.86 -4.23 29.36
N LYS A 997 92.05 -3.40 28.69
CA LYS A 997 91.64 -2.09 29.19
C LYS A 997 90.23 -2.17 29.79
N ALA A 998 90.14 -1.93 31.10
CA ALA A 998 88.87 -1.97 31.83
C ALA A 998 88.21 -0.58 31.83
N GLU A 999 86.95 -0.52 31.42
CA GLU A 999 86.11 0.68 31.57
C GLU A 999 85.66 0.87 33.04
N ARG A 1000 85.15 2.06 33.34
CA ARG A 1000 84.80 2.52 34.70
C ARG A 1000 83.32 2.83 34.83
N SER A 1001 82.60 2.04 35.62
CA SER A 1001 81.34 2.47 36.22
C SER A 1001 81.59 3.57 37.26
N ASP A 1002 80.58 4.40 37.50
CA ASP A 1002 80.60 5.35 38.62
C ASP A 1002 79.95 4.69 39.87
N PRO A 1003 80.61 4.67 41.05
CA PRO A 1003 80.07 4.05 42.25
C PRO A 1003 78.79 4.72 42.78
N ALA A 1004 78.44 5.93 42.33
CA ALA A 1004 77.18 6.59 42.67
C ALA A 1004 75.95 5.99 41.96
N VAL A 1005 76.14 5.14 40.93
CA VAL A 1005 75.03 4.57 40.16
C VAL A 1005 74.44 3.33 40.86
N PRO A 1006 73.15 3.32 41.23
CA PRO A 1006 72.52 2.19 41.92
C PRO A 1006 72.60 0.87 41.15
N ALA A 1007 72.91 -0.23 41.85
CA ALA A 1007 73.11 -1.55 41.25
C ALA A 1007 71.94 -2.05 40.37
N ALA A 1008 70.70 -1.66 40.70
CA ALA A 1008 69.51 -1.99 39.92
C ALA A 1008 69.52 -1.35 38.50
N LEU A 1009 70.18 -0.20 38.33
CA LEU A 1009 70.29 0.51 37.04
C LEU A 1009 71.55 0.11 36.26
N GLN A 1010 72.51 -0.59 36.89
CA GLN A 1010 73.79 -0.91 36.26
C GLN A 1010 73.67 -1.88 35.08
N ASN A 1011 72.59 -2.69 35.03
CA ASN A 1011 72.35 -3.72 34.00
C ASN A 1011 71.03 -3.54 33.22
N ASP A 1012 70.23 -2.51 33.51
CA ASP A 1012 68.90 -2.28 32.92
C ASP A 1012 68.89 -0.93 32.18
N LEU A 1013 69.06 -0.98 30.86
CA LEU A 1013 69.12 0.21 30.01
C LEU A 1013 67.78 0.99 29.97
N PRO A 1014 66.60 0.35 29.82
CA PRO A 1014 65.30 1.04 29.97
C PRO A 1014 65.11 1.74 31.32
N ALA A 1015 65.41 1.07 32.45
CA ALA A 1015 65.26 1.67 33.78
C ALA A 1015 66.24 2.84 33.98
N LEU A 1016 67.48 2.71 33.49
CA LEU A 1016 68.48 3.76 33.51
C LEU A 1016 68.06 4.98 32.67
N GLN A 1017 67.46 4.77 31.48
CA GLN A 1017 66.94 5.84 30.63
C GLN A 1017 65.74 6.56 31.27
N ALA A 1018 64.85 5.83 31.96
CA ALA A 1018 63.79 6.41 32.76
C ALA A 1018 64.34 7.26 33.93
N ALA A 1019 65.37 6.78 34.63
CA ALA A 1019 66.05 7.52 35.70
C ALA A 1019 66.78 8.79 35.20
N LEU A 1020 67.23 8.80 33.94
CA LEU A 1020 67.87 9.96 33.30
C LEU A 1020 66.89 11.03 32.82
N ALA A 1021 65.62 10.71 32.58
CA ALA A 1021 64.66 11.66 32.04
C ALA A 1021 64.42 12.94 32.89
N PRO A 1022 64.29 12.88 34.23
CA PRO A 1022 64.03 14.08 35.05
C PRO A 1022 65.27 14.89 35.45
N LEU A 1023 66.49 14.39 35.21
CA LEU A 1023 67.73 14.97 35.76
C LEU A 1023 68.32 16.08 34.87
N GLN A 1024 68.96 17.07 35.48
CA GLN A 1024 69.62 18.19 34.80
C GLN A 1024 71.02 18.47 35.39
N GLY A 1025 71.91 19.05 34.58
CA GLY A 1025 73.28 19.41 34.99
C GLY A 1025 74.16 18.22 35.40
N LEU A 1026 75.11 18.49 36.29
CA LEU A 1026 76.14 17.55 36.79
C LEU A 1026 75.58 16.18 37.19
N ALA A 1027 74.39 16.13 37.81
CA ALA A 1027 73.75 14.90 38.26
C ALA A 1027 73.44 13.88 37.14
N ARG A 1028 73.50 14.29 35.86
CA ARG A 1028 73.35 13.38 34.72
C ARG A 1028 74.62 12.56 34.43
N ALA A 1029 75.82 13.08 34.72
CA ALA A 1029 77.07 12.51 34.22
C ALA A 1029 77.34 11.06 34.66
N PRO A 1030 77.12 10.64 35.92
CA PRO A 1030 77.30 9.23 36.34
C PRO A 1030 76.40 8.25 35.58
N LEU A 1031 75.15 8.65 35.36
CA LEU A 1031 74.12 7.82 34.74
C LEU A 1031 74.28 7.77 33.21
N LEU A 1032 74.69 8.89 32.57
CA LEU A 1032 75.08 8.93 31.16
C LEU A 1032 76.32 8.06 30.90
N ASN A 1033 77.30 8.07 31.81
CA ASN A 1033 78.44 7.16 31.76
C ASN A 1033 77.99 5.68 31.84
N GLN A 1034 77.08 5.33 32.75
CA GLN A 1034 76.51 3.97 32.79
C GLN A 1034 75.72 3.62 31.52
N GLN A 1035 75.04 4.60 30.91
CA GLN A 1035 74.29 4.40 29.66
C GLN A 1035 75.25 4.05 28.52
N GLY A 1036 76.38 4.76 28.42
CA GLY A 1036 77.45 4.45 27.47
C GLY A 1036 78.03 3.05 27.65
N LEU A 1037 78.27 2.63 28.90
CA LEU A 1037 78.74 1.27 29.22
C LEU A 1037 77.76 0.19 28.72
N LEU A 1038 76.46 0.37 28.95
CA LEU A 1038 75.43 -0.58 28.50
C LEU A 1038 75.23 -0.59 26.98
N GLN A 1039 75.27 0.57 26.33
CA GLN A 1039 75.24 0.67 24.87
C GLN A 1039 76.46 -0.02 24.24
N ARG A 1040 77.65 0.15 24.82
CA ARG A 1040 78.90 -0.52 24.40
C ARG A 1040 78.83 -2.03 24.64
N GLN A 1041 78.20 -2.51 25.71
CA GLN A 1041 77.91 -3.95 25.89
C GLN A 1041 76.98 -4.51 24.81
N GLN A 1042 76.05 -3.70 24.29
CA GLN A 1042 75.13 -4.06 23.22
C GLN A 1042 75.71 -3.81 21.81
N GLY A 1043 76.98 -3.42 21.68
CA GLY A 1043 77.64 -3.12 20.40
C GLY A 1043 77.23 -1.79 19.76
N ARG A 1044 76.44 -0.96 20.46
CA ARG A 1044 75.97 0.35 19.99
C ARG A 1044 77.04 1.41 20.21
N PHE A 1045 78.14 1.33 19.47
CA PHE A 1045 79.32 2.16 19.74
C PHE A 1045 79.10 3.66 19.48
N GLU A 1046 78.26 4.03 18.51
CA GLU A 1046 77.87 5.43 18.28
C GLU A 1046 76.99 5.98 19.41
N ASP A 1047 75.95 5.25 19.81
CA ASP A 1047 75.12 5.59 20.98
C ASP A 1047 75.98 5.76 22.24
N ALA A 1048 76.95 4.85 22.45
CA ALA A 1048 77.86 4.88 23.58
C ALA A 1048 78.80 6.08 23.54
N ARG A 1049 79.31 6.44 22.35
CA ARG A 1049 80.13 7.64 22.16
C ARG A 1049 79.34 8.88 22.57
N GLN A 1050 78.11 9.02 22.07
CA GLN A 1050 77.25 10.15 22.40
C GLN A 1050 76.96 10.21 23.91
N SER A 1051 76.63 9.10 24.57
CA SER A 1051 76.39 9.10 26.02
C SER A 1051 77.63 9.47 26.84
N TYR A 1052 78.84 9.10 26.42
CA TYR A 1052 80.07 9.58 27.07
C TYR A 1052 80.37 11.05 26.74
N GLU A 1053 80.17 11.50 25.49
CA GLU A 1053 80.34 12.90 25.07
C GLU A 1053 79.35 13.82 25.83
N ASP A 1054 78.09 13.38 26.01
CA ASP A 1054 77.06 14.05 26.82
C ASP A 1054 77.40 14.06 28.31
N ALA A 1055 77.99 12.99 28.85
CA ALA A 1055 78.45 12.94 30.23
C ALA A 1055 79.57 13.97 30.49
N ILE A 1056 80.51 14.11 29.55
CA ILE A 1056 81.61 15.09 29.60
C ILE A 1056 81.09 16.53 29.38
N ALA A 1057 80.01 16.69 28.61
CA ALA A 1057 79.33 17.98 28.47
C ALA A 1057 78.57 18.38 29.75
N ALA A 1058 78.01 17.41 30.49
CA ALA A 1058 77.35 17.62 31.77
C ALA A 1058 78.34 17.89 32.92
N ASP A 1059 79.48 17.20 32.95
CA ASP A 1059 80.60 17.42 33.87
C ASP A 1059 81.96 17.24 33.14
N LYS A 1060 82.73 18.33 33.05
CA LYS A 1060 84.00 18.39 32.29
C LYS A 1060 85.20 17.79 33.03
N ASP A 1061 85.06 17.56 34.33
CA ASP A 1061 86.12 17.02 35.19
C ASP A 1061 85.80 15.57 35.63
N ALA A 1062 84.64 15.02 35.23
CA ALA A 1062 84.28 13.62 35.36
C ALA A 1062 85.23 12.69 34.59
N LEU A 1063 86.24 12.16 35.29
CA LEU A 1063 87.27 11.27 34.73
C LEU A 1063 86.69 10.00 34.06
N ALA A 1064 85.65 9.40 34.64
CA ALA A 1064 85.12 8.11 34.20
C ALA A 1064 84.64 8.09 32.73
N PRO A 1065 83.75 9.00 32.26
CA PRO A 1065 83.35 9.04 30.87
C PRO A 1065 84.50 9.42 29.92
N VAL A 1066 85.45 10.29 30.32
CA VAL A 1066 86.64 10.58 29.48
C VAL A 1066 87.48 9.31 29.27
N PHE A 1067 87.69 8.53 30.33
CA PHE A 1067 88.43 7.28 30.31
C PHE A 1067 87.75 6.21 29.44
N ASN A 1068 86.42 6.12 29.53
CA ASN A 1068 85.62 5.17 28.76
C ASN A 1068 85.52 5.56 27.28
N LEU A 1069 85.37 6.86 26.98
CA LEU A 1069 85.42 7.39 25.62
C LEU A 1069 86.79 7.15 24.96
N ALA A 1070 87.88 7.24 25.73
CA ALA A 1070 89.22 6.89 25.25
C ALA A 1070 89.31 5.41 24.85
N ILE A 1071 88.83 4.49 25.71
CA ILE A 1071 88.80 3.04 25.44
C ILE A 1071 87.87 2.72 24.26
N LEU A 1072 86.73 3.40 24.14
CA LEU A 1072 85.78 3.25 23.03
C LEU A 1072 86.44 3.61 21.69
N HIS A 1073 87.12 4.75 21.63
CA HIS A 1073 87.85 5.17 20.43
C HIS A 1073 89.04 4.25 20.10
N ASP A 1074 89.75 3.77 21.13
CA ASP A 1074 90.92 2.89 20.98
C ASP A 1074 90.55 1.50 20.42
N LEU A 1075 89.60 0.81 21.07
CA LEU A 1075 89.37 -0.63 20.86
C LEU A 1075 88.19 -0.95 19.94
N TYR A 1076 87.21 -0.05 19.81
CA TYR A 1076 85.92 -0.36 19.15
C TYR A 1076 85.63 0.53 17.93
N LEU A 1077 85.85 1.84 18.02
CA LEU A 1077 85.67 2.77 16.89
C LEU A 1077 86.91 2.86 16.00
N GLY A 1078 88.10 2.51 16.50
CA GLY A 1078 89.34 2.47 15.73
C GLY A 1078 89.94 3.86 15.41
N ASP A 1079 89.69 4.86 16.24
CA ASP A 1079 90.27 6.21 16.12
C ASP A 1079 91.39 6.40 17.15
N PRO A 1080 92.66 6.07 16.81
CA PRO A 1080 93.78 6.21 17.71
C PRO A 1080 94.13 7.69 17.99
N ALA A 1081 93.72 8.63 17.14
CA ALA A 1081 94.03 10.05 17.30
C ALA A 1081 93.16 10.66 18.41
N ARG A 1082 91.84 10.42 18.37
CA ARG A 1082 90.94 10.78 19.48
C ARG A 1082 91.31 10.03 20.76
N ALA A 1083 91.58 8.72 20.69
CA ALA A 1083 92.00 7.95 21.85
C ALA A 1083 93.27 8.54 22.51
N GLN A 1084 94.27 8.95 21.71
CA GLN A 1084 95.48 9.61 22.24
C GLN A 1084 95.16 10.92 22.96
N ALA A 1085 94.31 11.78 22.36
CA ALA A 1085 93.90 13.04 22.97
C ALA A 1085 93.12 12.83 24.29
N LEU A 1086 92.23 11.84 24.32
CA LEU A 1086 91.42 11.52 25.50
C LEU A 1086 92.25 10.86 26.62
N TYR A 1087 93.22 9.98 26.29
CA TYR A 1087 94.17 9.46 27.28
C TYR A 1087 95.10 10.56 27.81
N GLN A 1088 95.49 11.54 27.00
CA GLN A 1088 96.22 12.72 27.46
C GLN A 1088 95.35 13.57 28.43
N ARG A 1089 94.06 13.76 28.13
CA ARG A 1089 93.12 14.42 29.05
C ARG A 1089 92.88 13.64 30.35
N CYS A 1090 92.87 12.30 30.30
CA CYS A 1090 92.85 11.47 31.50
C CYS A 1090 94.10 11.67 32.36
N LEU A 1091 95.26 11.87 31.74
CA LEU A 1091 96.53 12.10 32.43
C LEU A 1091 96.58 13.47 33.13
N GLU A 1092 95.94 14.49 32.54
CA GLU A 1092 95.71 15.80 33.17
C GLU A 1092 94.78 15.71 34.38
N LEU A 1093 93.64 15.01 34.23
CA LEU A 1093 92.62 14.85 35.27
C LEU A 1093 93.05 13.92 36.41
N ALA A 1094 93.90 12.93 36.14
CA ALA A 1094 94.38 11.96 37.12
C ALA A 1094 95.88 11.66 37.01
N PRO A 1095 96.78 12.58 37.42
CA PRO A 1095 98.23 12.38 37.34
C PRO A 1095 98.76 11.13 38.07
N ALA A 1096 98.05 10.66 39.11
CA ALA A 1096 98.37 9.42 39.82
C ALA A 1096 98.34 8.17 38.92
N GLU A 1097 97.63 8.21 37.79
CA GLU A 1097 97.50 7.08 36.85
C GLU A 1097 98.56 7.07 35.74
N ALA A 1098 99.49 8.04 35.76
CA ALA A 1098 100.58 8.15 34.79
C ALA A 1098 101.30 6.83 34.48
N PRO A 1099 101.62 5.93 35.45
CA PRO A 1099 102.28 4.66 35.13
C PRO A 1099 101.48 3.74 34.19
N THR A 1100 100.15 3.84 34.16
CA THR A 1100 99.28 3.02 33.29
C THR A 1100 98.94 3.77 32.01
N LEU A 1101 98.53 5.04 32.10
CA LEU A 1101 98.22 5.87 30.94
C LEU A 1101 99.43 6.05 30.02
N ASN A 1102 100.64 6.24 30.56
CA ASN A 1102 101.85 6.35 29.73
C ASN A 1102 102.21 5.03 29.02
N ARG A 1103 101.93 3.86 29.62
CA ARG A 1103 102.11 2.57 28.94
C ARG A 1103 101.13 2.41 27.78
N TRP A 1104 99.88 2.82 27.96
CA TRP A 1104 98.87 2.81 26.89
C TRP A 1104 99.19 3.84 25.79
N LEU A 1105 99.64 5.05 26.14
CA LEU A 1105 100.06 6.07 25.18
C LEU A 1105 101.31 5.66 24.39
N ALA A 1106 102.26 4.98 25.02
CA ALA A 1106 103.46 4.43 24.35
C ALA A 1106 103.10 3.30 23.38
N GLU A 1107 102.23 2.36 23.79
CA GLU A 1107 101.72 1.29 22.94
C GLU A 1107 100.95 1.86 21.74
N LEU A 1108 100.02 2.79 21.98
CA LEU A 1108 99.21 3.45 20.96
C LEU A 1108 100.07 4.16 19.90
N LYS A 1109 101.14 4.85 20.31
CA LYS A 1109 102.12 5.50 19.42
C LYS A 1109 103.01 4.53 18.65
N ALA A 1110 103.22 3.31 19.16
CA ALA A 1110 104.03 2.28 18.51
C ALA A 1110 103.25 1.44 17.47
N ARG A 1111 101.92 1.63 17.34
CA ARG A 1111 101.09 0.87 16.41
C ARG A 1111 101.39 1.20 14.95
N LYS A 1112 101.65 0.17 14.15
CA LYS A 1112 101.60 0.27 12.68
C LYS A 1112 100.14 0.34 12.21
N PRO A 1113 99.80 1.13 11.17
CA PRO A 1113 98.46 1.12 10.60
C PRO A 1113 98.12 -0.26 10.02
N ALA A 1114 97.02 -0.85 10.49
CA ALA A 1114 96.59 -2.16 10.04
C ALA A 1114 95.76 -2.06 8.73
N LYS A 1115 96.01 -2.97 7.79
CA LYS A 1115 95.24 -3.06 6.54
C LYS A 1115 93.83 -3.59 6.85
N LEU A 1116 92.79 -2.85 6.47
CA LEU A 1116 91.41 -3.27 6.69
C LEU A 1116 91.03 -4.42 5.74
N ALA A 1117 90.39 -5.46 6.27
CA ALA A 1117 89.77 -6.51 5.46
C ALA A 1117 88.38 -6.06 4.98
N ALA A 1118 87.95 -6.54 3.81
CA ALA A 1118 86.61 -6.27 3.30
C ALA A 1118 85.54 -6.71 4.32
N ALA A 1119 84.48 -5.91 4.47
CA ALA A 1119 83.38 -6.24 5.35
C ALA A 1119 82.63 -7.48 4.81
N PRO A 1120 82.32 -8.50 5.64
CA PRO A 1120 81.39 -9.54 5.24
C PRO A 1120 80.00 -8.92 5.03
N ALA A 1121 79.16 -9.58 4.23
CA ALA A 1121 77.80 -9.11 4.05
C ALA A 1121 77.07 -9.15 5.40
N ALA A 1122 76.63 -7.97 5.85
CA ALA A 1122 75.68 -7.88 6.95
C ALA A 1122 74.44 -8.70 6.56
N ALA A 1123 74.13 -9.72 7.34
CA ALA A 1123 72.87 -10.43 7.18
C ALA A 1123 71.78 -9.42 7.57
N THR A 1124 71.11 -8.83 6.59
CA THR A 1124 69.94 -7.98 6.81
C THR A 1124 68.81 -8.86 7.31
N ALA A 1125 68.83 -9.12 8.62
CA ALA A 1125 67.67 -9.50 9.39
C ALA A 1125 66.70 -8.30 9.39
N THR A 1126 66.05 -8.09 8.25
CA THR A 1126 64.71 -7.49 8.26
C THR A 1126 63.92 -8.22 9.33
N PRO A 1127 63.33 -7.53 10.31
CA PRO A 1127 62.32 -8.15 11.14
C PRO A 1127 61.25 -8.64 10.16
N ASN A 1128 61.00 -9.96 10.13
CA ASN A 1128 59.69 -10.42 9.71
C ASN A 1128 58.72 -10.00 10.83
N THR A 1129 58.36 -8.71 10.81
CA THR A 1129 56.97 -8.32 11.04
C THR A 1129 56.17 -9.12 10.03
N ALA A 1130 55.74 -10.32 10.42
CA ALA A 1130 54.76 -11.07 9.67
C ALA A 1130 53.55 -10.14 9.56
N THR A 1131 53.33 -9.59 8.36
CA THR A 1131 52.25 -8.65 8.10
C THR A 1131 50.97 -9.27 8.61
N THR A 1132 50.27 -8.56 9.50
CA THR A 1132 49.01 -9.04 10.05
C THR A 1132 48.06 -9.34 8.91
N ALA A 1133 47.81 -10.63 8.66
CA ALA A 1133 46.76 -11.12 7.77
C ALA A 1133 45.39 -10.90 8.45
N GLN A 1134 45.06 -9.63 8.67
CA GLN A 1134 43.80 -9.12 9.19
C GLN A 1134 43.17 -8.12 8.21
N GLU A 1135 43.39 -8.33 6.91
CA GLU A 1135 42.75 -7.56 5.83
C GLU A 1135 42.09 -8.49 4.80
N THR A 1136 41.32 -9.43 5.33
CA THR A 1136 40.19 -10.09 4.65
C THR A 1136 39.28 -10.64 5.74
N ARG A 1137 38.12 -10.01 5.93
CA ARG A 1137 37.09 -10.31 6.94
C ARG A 1137 35.75 -10.53 6.25
#